data_AF-A0A552US44-F1
#
_entry.id   AF-A0A552US44-F1
#
_cell.length_a   1.000
_cell.length_b   1.000
_cell.length_c   1.000
_cell.angle_alpha   90.00
_cell.angle_beta   90.00
_cell.angle_gamma   90.00
#
_symmetry.space_group_name_H-M   'P 1'
#
loop_
_entity.id
_entity.type
_entity.pdbx_description
1 polymer ?
#
loop_
_entity_poly.entity_id
_entity_poly.type
_entity_poly.pdbx_seq_one_letter_code
_entity_poly.pdbx_strand_id
1 'polypeptide(L)'
;IFNKRTIKKAVIIDHTDRAIDALVLSISQKGKINFDYMEELTGKTRDKLIEELKGEIFLNLDSFEPNDINPFKSAKDLGDFSRPYVSADEYLSGNIRDKIEVVDSYIKNIEKELGKEENLEDSKLLKKELEELHFQKAKLVEVMPKALDASEITVRMGATWIPEQDYKKFMFDLLKTPVSSRWNIDIKYSDFTGEYRVEGKSSDRDNDLASFTYGTNRVNAYKLIEDTLNLRDTKVFDQVEDSDGKKKSVLNQKETMLARSKQEMIKEEFKSWIFDDVERRNRLVEDYNERFNSIRQREYDGSNLTFEGMNPEIELRAHQKDAIARGLFGGNTLLAHEVGAGKTFEMIGIAMESKRLGMSNKSMFVVPNHIVEQFGREFNELYPGANVLCATEKDFTPDRRKRFCSRIATGSFDAVIIGHSQFEKIPISKERQEYELQGQIDEIIDYIDEYKRERDQRFTVKQLEKTKKKLETKLEKLNADYKKDDVVTFEELGVDKLFVDEAHAYKNLYLFSKMRNVAGITSTDSQKSSDMLMKCRYMDEITNNKGLVFATGTPVSNSMAELYTMQRYLQYDELKKMKLQHFDSWASTFGETITAIELNPEGNGYRSKTRFAKFYNLPELMNTVKGFMDIKTADVLNLPTPIAHYETIKTKPT
;
A
#
# COMPACT_ATOMS: atom_id res chain seq x y z
N ILE A 1 -13.24 -48.28 -17.80
CA ILE A 1 -12.01 -48.62 -17.04
C ILE A 1 -11.09 -47.43 -17.17
N PHE A 2 -10.77 -46.73 -16.08
CA PHE A 2 -9.88 -45.57 -16.10
C PHE A 2 -8.42 -46.04 -16.17
N ASN A 3 -7.66 -45.60 -17.18
CA ASN A 3 -6.27 -46.05 -17.41
C ASN A 3 -5.21 -45.03 -16.94
N LYS A 4 -5.63 -43.89 -16.40
CA LYS A 4 -4.75 -42.78 -15.99
C LYS A 4 -5.18 -42.23 -14.62
N ARG A 5 -4.20 -41.75 -13.84
CA ARG A 5 -4.42 -41.18 -12.51
C ARG A 5 -5.01 -39.77 -12.66
N THR A 6 -6.15 -39.52 -12.02
CA THR A 6 -6.86 -38.24 -12.13
C THR A 6 -6.53 -37.25 -11.00
N ILE A 7 -5.89 -37.72 -9.92
CA ILE A 7 -5.56 -36.90 -8.74
C ILE A 7 -4.15 -37.25 -8.24
N LYS A 8 -3.31 -36.24 -8.03
CA LYS A 8 -1.98 -36.39 -7.41
C LYS A 8 -2.14 -36.70 -5.91
N LYS A 9 -1.61 -37.85 -5.46
CA LYS A 9 -1.58 -38.23 -4.04
C LYS A 9 -0.34 -37.62 -3.38
N ALA A 10 -0.49 -37.15 -2.14
CA ALA A 10 0.62 -36.76 -1.27
C ALA A 10 1.71 -37.85 -1.25
N VAL A 11 2.95 -37.46 -1.55
CA VAL A 11 4.13 -38.31 -1.29
C VAL A 11 4.59 -37.95 0.12
N ILE A 12 4.41 -38.88 1.05
CA ILE A 12 4.88 -38.70 2.43
C ILE A 12 6.38 -38.99 2.40
N ILE A 13 7.18 -37.97 2.68
CA ILE A 13 8.59 -38.14 3.01
C ILE A 13 8.63 -38.38 4.52
N ASP A 14 9.17 -39.53 4.92
CA ASP A 14 9.19 -40.01 6.30
C ASP A 14 10.55 -39.84 6.98
N HIS A 15 11.61 -39.54 6.23
CA HIS A 15 12.96 -39.32 6.79
C HIS A 15 13.83 -38.41 5.91
N THR A 16 14.68 -37.60 6.53
CA THR A 16 15.82 -36.93 5.89
C THR A 16 16.97 -36.70 6.88
N ASP A 17 18.21 -36.87 6.44
CA ASP A 17 19.40 -36.69 7.29
C ASP A 17 19.85 -35.23 7.42
N ARG A 18 19.45 -34.37 6.47
CA ARG A 18 19.92 -32.99 6.35
C ARG A 18 18.90 -32.01 6.92
N ALA A 19 19.31 -31.16 7.86
CA ALA A 19 18.43 -30.17 8.46
C ALA A 19 17.84 -29.19 7.43
N ILE A 20 18.60 -28.85 6.38
CA ILE A 20 18.12 -27.97 5.30
C ILE A 20 16.96 -28.61 4.51
N ASP A 21 17.04 -29.91 4.23
CA ASP A 21 15.97 -30.61 3.51
C ASP A 21 14.72 -30.72 4.41
N ALA A 22 14.92 -30.93 5.73
CA ALA A 22 13.84 -30.89 6.70
C ALA A 22 13.19 -29.49 6.80
N LEU A 23 13.97 -28.41 6.72
CA LEU A 23 13.46 -27.04 6.71
C LEU A 23 12.55 -26.80 5.49
N VAL A 24 13.01 -27.18 4.29
CA VAL A 24 12.24 -27.06 3.05
C VAL A 24 10.91 -27.83 3.15
N LEU A 25 10.96 -29.06 3.68
CA LEU A 25 9.75 -29.88 3.89
C LEU A 25 8.81 -29.27 4.93
N SER A 26 9.36 -28.71 6.02
CA SER A 26 8.58 -28.06 7.06
C SER A 26 7.81 -26.86 6.51
N ILE A 27 8.48 -25.99 5.74
CA ILE A 27 7.83 -24.85 5.08
C ILE A 27 6.78 -25.31 4.07
N SER A 28 7.08 -26.30 3.21
CA SER A 28 6.14 -26.73 2.17
C SER A 28 4.94 -27.52 2.71
N GLN A 29 5.07 -28.22 3.84
CA GLN A 29 4.03 -29.08 4.40
C GLN A 29 3.28 -28.46 5.58
N LYS A 30 3.93 -27.57 6.34
CA LYS A 30 3.37 -26.91 7.53
C LYS A 30 3.18 -25.42 7.34
N GLY A 31 3.69 -24.84 6.26
CA GLY A 31 3.57 -23.42 5.97
C GLY A 31 4.46 -22.52 6.84
N LYS A 32 5.27 -23.11 7.72
CA LYS A 32 6.15 -22.44 8.67
C LYS A 32 7.27 -23.39 9.10
N ILE A 33 8.28 -22.85 9.78
CA ILE A 33 9.26 -23.69 10.47
C ILE A 33 8.58 -24.35 11.66
N ASN A 34 8.33 -25.65 11.54
CA ASN A 34 7.80 -26.50 12.61
C ASN A 34 8.91 -27.45 13.07
N PHE A 35 9.46 -27.19 14.26
CA PHE A 35 10.55 -27.99 14.81
C PHE A 35 10.12 -29.41 15.13
N ASP A 36 8.95 -29.64 15.73
CA ASP A 36 8.46 -30.98 16.07
C ASP A 36 8.46 -31.91 14.85
N TYR A 37 7.95 -31.41 13.71
CA TYR A 37 7.96 -32.12 12.43
C TYR A 37 9.38 -32.38 11.91
N MET A 38 10.29 -31.42 12.08
CA MET A 38 11.69 -31.59 11.67
C MET A 38 12.46 -32.56 12.56
N GLU A 39 12.17 -32.59 13.87
CA GLU A 39 12.73 -33.57 14.80
C GLU A 39 12.24 -34.98 14.44
N GLU A 40 10.95 -35.15 14.13
CA GLU A 40 10.39 -36.43 13.64
C GLU A 40 11.07 -36.91 12.35
N LEU A 41 11.31 -35.99 11.40
CA LEU A 41 11.92 -36.32 10.11
C LEU A 41 13.42 -36.65 10.20
N THR A 42 14.15 -36.07 11.15
CA THR A 42 15.62 -36.13 11.19
C THR A 42 16.17 -36.94 12.36
N GLY A 43 15.37 -37.15 13.41
CA GLY A 43 15.81 -37.67 14.70
C GLY A 43 16.76 -36.72 15.46
N LYS A 44 16.93 -35.47 15.03
CA LYS A 44 17.78 -34.47 15.68
C LYS A 44 16.96 -33.65 16.67
N THR A 45 17.59 -33.19 17.74
CA THR A 45 16.96 -32.27 18.68
C THR A 45 16.86 -30.87 18.08
N ARG A 46 15.89 -30.08 18.56
CA ARG A 46 15.69 -28.68 18.21
C ARG A 46 16.97 -27.85 18.33
N ASP A 47 17.75 -28.07 19.39
CA ASP A 47 19.05 -27.39 19.56
C ASP A 47 20.01 -27.65 18.42
N LYS A 48 20.13 -28.93 18.04
CA LYS A 48 21.01 -29.34 16.95
C LYS A 48 20.50 -28.81 15.60
N LEU A 49 19.19 -28.78 15.41
CA LEU A 49 18.58 -28.20 14.20
C LEU A 49 18.86 -26.69 14.11
N ILE A 50 18.70 -25.94 15.20
CA ILE A 50 19.01 -24.50 15.25
C ILE A 50 20.48 -24.25 14.97
N GLU A 51 21.38 -25.07 15.54
CA GLU A 51 22.82 -24.98 15.29
C GLU A 51 23.17 -25.27 13.82
N GLU A 52 22.66 -26.37 13.25
CA GLU A 52 22.92 -26.75 11.85
C GLU A 52 22.30 -25.78 10.84
N LEU A 53 21.23 -25.08 11.20
CA LEU A 53 20.52 -24.11 10.36
C LEU A 53 20.91 -22.66 10.64
N LYS A 54 21.96 -22.41 11.42
CA LYS A 54 22.40 -21.05 11.75
C LYS A 54 22.72 -20.28 10.46
N GLY A 55 22.02 -19.17 10.25
CA GLY A 55 22.10 -18.34 9.04
C GLY A 55 21.04 -18.65 7.97
N GLU A 56 20.40 -19.81 8.04
CA GLU A 56 19.25 -20.19 7.20
C GLU A 56 17.92 -19.91 7.90
N ILE A 57 17.93 -19.86 9.24
CA ILE A 57 16.79 -19.51 10.08
C ILE A 57 17.17 -18.44 11.11
N PHE A 58 16.20 -17.62 11.48
CA PHE A 58 16.35 -16.52 12.42
C PHE A 58 15.16 -16.48 13.37
N LEU A 59 15.37 -16.02 14.60
CA LEU A 59 14.29 -15.77 15.53
C LEU A 59 13.56 -14.50 15.12
N ASN A 60 12.24 -14.59 14.94
CA ASN A 60 11.46 -13.45 14.52
C ASN A 60 11.28 -12.44 15.68
N LEU A 61 11.86 -11.25 15.49
CA LEU A 61 11.81 -10.11 16.42
C LEU A 61 11.04 -8.96 15.76
N ASP A 62 9.75 -9.18 15.46
CA ASP A 62 8.88 -8.16 14.83
C ASP A 62 8.53 -7.00 15.77
N SER A 63 8.65 -7.20 17.08
CA SER A 63 8.38 -6.20 18.09
C SER A 63 9.30 -6.38 19.30
N PHE A 64 9.61 -5.25 19.95
CA PHE A 64 10.36 -5.23 21.20
C PHE A 64 9.45 -5.45 22.40
N GLU A 65 9.75 -6.47 23.20
CA GLU A 65 9.10 -6.71 24.50
C GLU A 65 10.08 -6.38 25.64
N PRO A 66 9.88 -5.27 26.36
CA PRO A 66 10.83 -4.82 27.38
C PRO A 66 11.08 -5.80 28.54
N ASN A 67 10.14 -6.70 28.79
CA ASN A 67 10.23 -7.69 29.87
C ASN A 67 10.96 -8.98 29.42
N ASP A 68 11.18 -9.16 28.12
CA ASP A 68 11.88 -10.32 27.58
C ASP A 68 13.39 -9.99 27.48
N ILE A 69 14.16 -10.57 28.39
CA ILE A 69 15.62 -10.39 28.49
C ILE A 69 16.38 -11.63 27.99
N ASN A 70 15.65 -12.63 27.49
CA ASN A 70 16.20 -13.91 27.04
C ASN A 70 15.38 -14.49 25.88
N PRO A 71 15.23 -13.74 24.76
CA PRO A 71 14.33 -14.11 23.67
C PRO A 71 14.64 -15.46 23.04
N PHE A 72 15.91 -15.86 22.91
CA PHE A 72 16.29 -17.15 22.31
C PHE A 72 16.00 -18.32 23.24
N LYS A 73 16.28 -18.18 24.54
CA LYS A 73 15.86 -19.16 25.55
C LYS A 73 14.34 -19.25 25.63
N SER A 74 13.63 -18.13 25.65
CA SER A 74 12.15 -18.10 25.67
C SER A 74 11.56 -18.80 24.44
N ALA A 75 12.15 -18.62 23.26
CA ALA A 75 11.78 -19.33 22.03
C ALA A 75 12.02 -20.84 22.11
N LYS A 76 13.01 -21.26 22.89
CA LYS A 76 13.32 -22.68 23.10
C LYS A 76 12.38 -23.32 24.13
N ASP A 77 12.18 -22.67 25.28
CA ASP A 77 11.45 -23.22 26.42
C ASP A 77 9.93 -23.20 26.21
N LEU A 78 9.41 -22.11 25.63
CA LEU A 78 7.99 -21.96 25.31
C LEU A 78 7.68 -22.42 23.87
N GLY A 79 8.69 -22.80 23.11
CA GLY A 79 8.56 -23.16 21.71
C GLY A 79 7.97 -22.04 20.85
N ASP A 80 7.11 -22.42 19.90
CA ASP A 80 6.44 -21.48 18.98
C ASP A 80 5.43 -20.55 19.69
N PHE A 81 5.14 -20.76 20.99
CA PHE A 81 4.20 -19.93 21.75
C PHE A 81 4.78 -18.58 22.20
N SER A 82 6.10 -18.42 22.21
CA SER A 82 6.74 -17.11 22.45
C SER A 82 7.04 -16.40 21.13
N ARG A 83 7.98 -16.93 20.34
CA ARG A 83 8.45 -16.33 19.10
C ARG A 83 8.83 -17.42 18.09
N PRO A 84 8.28 -17.39 16.87
CA PRO A 84 8.63 -18.38 15.85
C PRO A 84 10.01 -18.10 15.25
N TYR A 85 10.69 -19.16 14.84
CA TYR A 85 11.77 -19.04 13.88
C TYR A 85 11.19 -18.90 12.47
N VAL A 86 11.82 -18.07 11.64
CA VAL A 86 11.47 -17.87 10.23
C VAL A 86 12.70 -18.06 9.37
N SER A 87 12.50 -18.29 8.07
CA SER A 87 13.59 -18.51 7.12
C SER A 87 14.39 -17.22 6.85
N ALA A 88 15.60 -17.37 6.33
CA ALA A 88 16.47 -16.26 5.97
C ALA A 88 15.82 -15.30 4.96
N ASP A 89 15.11 -15.81 3.94
CA ASP A 89 14.39 -14.96 2.97
C ASP A 89 13.28 -14.11 3.61
N GLU A 90 12.67 -14.59 4.69
CA GLU A 90 11.66 -13.85 5.46
C GLU A 90 12.28 -12.85 6.43
N TYR A 91 13.23 -13.27 7.25
CA TYR A 91 13.84 -12.40 8.24
C TYR A 91 14.66 -11.28 7.62
N LEU A 92 15.39 -11.57 6.54
CA LEU A 92 16.26 -10.62 5.85
C LEU A 92 15.54 -9.81 4.77
N SER A 93 14.20 -9.83 4.71
CA SER A 93 13.41 -8.98 3.82
C SER A 93 12.48 -8.03 4.60
N GLY A 94 11.73 -7.17 3.91
CA GLY A 94 10.91 -6.14 4.54
C GLY A 94 11.74 -4.93 4.99
N ASN A 95 11.25 -4.16 5.97
CA ASN A 95 11.94 -2.98 6.49
C ASN A 95 13.12 -3.41 7.39
N ILE A 96 14.34 -3.29 6.85
CA ILE A 96 15.56 -3.72 7.53
C ILE A 96 15.94 -2.77 8.67
N ARG A 97 15.66 -1.46 8.55
CA ARG A 97 15.96 -0.48 9.61
C ARG A 97 15.08 -0.71 10.84
N ASP A 98 13.78 -0.90 10.66
CA ASP A 98 12.85 -1.20 11.76
C ASP A 98 13.28 -2.47 12.51
N LYS A 99 13.68 -3.52 11.77
CA LYS A 99 14.18 -4.77 12.37
C LYS A 99 15.46 -4.54 13.18
N ILE A 100 16.39 -3.73 12.68
CA ILE A 100 17.61 -3.37 13.42
C ILE A 100 17.26 -2.57 14.69
N GLU A 101 16.33 -1.63 14.63
CA GLU A 101 15.90 -0.85 15.79
C GLU A 101 15.31 -1.74 16.90
N VAL A 102 14.51 -2.74 16.54
CA VAL A 102 14.00 -3.74 17.48
C VAL A 102 15.14 -4.54 18.11
N VAL A 103 16.08 -5.04 17.30
CA VAL A 103 17.25 -5.78 17.80
C VAL A 103 18.12 -4.90 18.72
N ASP A 104 18.33 -3.64 18.37
CA ASP A 104 19.09 -2.68 19.19
C ASP A 104 18.40 -2.38 20.52
N SER A 105 17.07 -2.34 20.53
CA SER A 105 16.29 -2.22 21.77
C SER A 105 16.49 -3.43 22.69
N TYR A 106 16.51 -4.66 22.13
CA TYR A 106 16.86 -5.86 22.88
C TYR A 106 18.29 -5.85 23.41
N ILE A 107 19.27 -5.53 22.56
CA ILE A 107 20.69 -5.45 22.95
C ILE A 107 20.85 -4.48 24.12
N LYS A 108 20.33 -3.25 24.00
CA LYS A 108 20.42 -2.23 25.04
C LYS A 108 19.78 -2.66 26.35
N ASN A 109 18.64 -3.37 26.28
CA ASN A 109 17.95 -3.87 27.47
C ASN A 109 18.77 -4.95 28.18
N ILE A 110 19.30 -5.91 27.42
CA ILE A 110 20.10 -7.02 27.97
C ILE A 110 21.44 -6.51 28.51
N GLU A 111 22.12 -5.58 27.83
CA GLU A 111 23.35 -4.95 28.32
C GLU A 111 23.13 -4.25 29.67
N LYS A 112 21.98 -3.58 29.83
CA LYS A 112 21.61 -2.92 31.08
C LYS A 112 21.38 -3.91 32.22
N GLU A 113 20.72 -5.03 31.95
CA GLU A 113 20.51 -6.07 32.98
C GLU A 113 21.81 -6.82 33.29
N LEU A 114 22.63 -7.11 32.28
CA LEU A 114 23.96 -7.71 32.47
C LEU A 114 24.87 -6.86 33.37
N GLY A 115 24.74 -5.52 33.31
CA GLY A 115 25.47 -4.60 34.18
C GLY A 115 25.03 -4.62 35.66
N LYS A 116 23.88 -5.23 35.97
CA LYS A 116 23.36 -5.40 37.33
C LYS A 116 23.43 -6.84 37.83
N GLU A 117 23.58 -7.80 36.92
CA GLU A 117 23.48 -9.23 37.24
C GLU A 117 24.73 -9.71 37.97
N GLU A 118 24.55 -10.20 39.20
CA GLU A 118 25.63 -10.74 40.04
C GLU A 118 25.74 -12.26 39.92
N ASN A 119 24.70 -12.94 39.42
CA ASN A 119 24.72 -14.38 39.21
C ASN A 119 25.54 -14.76 37.97
N LEU A 120 26.53 -15.63 38.17
CA LEU A 120 27.46 -16.10 37.14
C LEU A 120 26.80 -16.92 36.03
N GLU A 121 25.75 -17.68 36.34
CA GLU A 121 25.01 -18.49 35.35
C GLU A 121 24.09 -17.62 34.50
N ASP A 122 23.35 -16.72 35.14
CA ASP A 122 22.46 -15.77 34.44
C ASP A 122 23.27 -14.80 33.58
N SER A 123 24.42 -14.31 34.08
CA SER A 123 25.36 -13.50 33.30
C SER A 123 25.88 -14.23 32.05
N LYS A 124 26.17 -15.54 32.15
CA LYS A 124 26.59 -16.34 30.98
C LYS A 124 25.46 -16.50 29.97
N LEU A 125 24.23 -16.72 30.44
CA LEU A 125 23.06 -16.81 29.57
C LEU A 125 22.84 -15.50 28.81
N LEU A 126 22.81 -14.36 29.51
CA LEU A 126 22.63 -13.03 28.89
C LEU A 126 23.73 -12.71 27.86
N LYS A 127 24.98 -13.12 28.11
CA LYS A 127 26.06 -13.00 27.12
C LYS A 127 25.80 -13.82 25.86
N LYS A 128 25.30 -15.04 25.99
CA LYS A 128 24.94 -15.87 24.84
C LYS A 128 23.77 -15.27 24.05
N GLU A 129 22.77 -14.73 24.73
CA GLU A 129 21.65 -14.01 24.09
C GLU A 129 22.17 -12.79 23.30
N LEU A 130 23.09 -12.01 23.86
CA LEU A 130 23.75 -10.89 23.17
C LEU A 130 24.53 -11.35 21.94
N GLU A 131 25.28 -12.45 22.02
CA GLU A 131 26.01 -13.00 20.87
C GLU A 131 25.07 -13.35 19.72
N GLU A 132 23.93 -13.97 19.99
CA GLU A 132 22.93 -14.30 18.98
C GLU A 132 22.24 -13.03 18.43
N LEU A 133 21.89 -12.05 19.27
CA LEU A 133 21.35 -10.76 18.81
C LEU A 133 22.33 -10.01 17.90
N HIS A 134 23.61 -9.97 18.27
CA HIS A 134 24.65 -9.35 17.44
C HIS A 134 24.82 -10.09 16.11
N PHE A 135 24.73 -11.42 16.11
CA PHE A 135 24.74 -12.20 14.87
C PHE A 135 23.54 -11.84 13.97
N GLN A 136 22.31 -11.79 14.49
CA GLN A 136 21.14 -11.39 13.71
C GLN A 136 21.27 -9.94 13.18
N LYS A 137 21.74 -9.01 14.03
CA LYS A 137 22.00 -7.62 13.62
C LYS A 137 23.01 -7.56 12.48
N ALA A 138 24.12 -8.29 12.56
CA ALA A 138 25.14 -8.31 11.51
C ALA A 138 24.54 -8.77 10.18
N LYS A 139 23.68 -9.79 10.19
CA LYS A 139 22.98 -10.27 8.99
C LYS A 139 21.98 -9.26 8.41
N LEU A 140 21.29 -8.51 9.26
CA LEU A 140 20.45 -7.40 8.79
C LEU A 140 21.28 -6.27 8.16
N VAL A 141 22.42 -5.92 8.75
CA VAL A 141 23.34 -4.90 8.22
C VAL A 141 23.91 -5.31 6.86
N GLU A 142 24.26 -6.59 6.66
CA GLU A 142 24.73 -7.12 5.37
C GLU A 142 23.73 -6.91 4.22
N VAL A 143 22.42 -6.93 4.53
CA VAL A 143 21.34 -6.80 3.54
C VAL A 143 20.70 -5.41 3.49
N MET A 144 21.22 -4.46 4.26
CA MET A 144 20.74 -3.08 4.27
C MET A 144 20.83 -2.46 2.87
N PRO A 145 19.77 -1.84 2.35
CA PRO A 145 19.85 -1.11 1.08
C PRO A 145 20.94 -0.05 1.12
N LYS A 146 21.68 0.08 0.01
CA LYS A 146 22.71 1.10 -0.14
C LYS A 146 22.08 2.48 0.06
N ALA A 147 22.62 3.27 0.98
CA ALA A 147 22.14 4.61 1.23
C ALA A 147 22.27 5.48 -0.03
N LEU A 148 21.20 6.21 -0.33
CA LEU A 148 21.15 7.20 -1.41
C LEU A 148 21.87 8.47 -0.97
N ASP A 149 22.55 9.10 -1.92
CA ASP A 149 23.08 10.45 -1.72
C ASP A 149 22.10 11.55 -2.18
N ALA A 150 22.42 12.81 -1.88
CA ALA A 150 21.57 13.94 -2.24
C ALA A 150 21.35 14.11 -3.75
N SER A 151 22.27 13.63 -4.59
CA SER A 151 22.14 13.72 -6.06
C SER A 151 21.19 12.66 -6.63
N GLU A 152 20.97 11.56 -5.89
CA GLU A 152 20.03 10.51 -6.24
C GLU A 152 18.59 10.83 -5.78
N ILE A 153 18.42 11.81 -4.87
CA ILE A 153 17.12 12.18 -4.30
C ILE A 153 16.55 13.42 -5.02
N THR A 154 15.42 13.26 -5.69
CA THR A 154 14.68 14.40 -6.23
C THR A 154 13.68 14.95 -5.21
N VAL A 155 13.85 16.21 -4.81
CA VAL A 155 12.95 16.89 -3.87
C VAL A 155 12.04 17.89 -4.59
N ARG A 156 10.77 17.93 -4.19
CA ARG A 156 9.78 18.90 -4.65
C ARG A 156 9.19 19.69 -3.51
N MET A 157 8.86 20.93 -3.81
CA MET A 157 8.11 21.77 -2.89
C MET A 157 6.72 21.18 -2.66
N GLY A 158 6.36 20.98 -1.39
CA GLY A 158 5.13 20.29 -0.98
C GLY A 158 5.31 18.79 -0.71
N ALA A 159 6.52 18.25 -0.85
CA ALA A 159 6.84 16.92 -0.34
C ALA A 159 6.70 16.91 1.19
N THR A 160 5.85 16.03 1.71
CA THR A 160 5.41 16.07 3.13
C THR A 160 6.42 15.46 4.10
N TRP A 161 7.44 14.77 3.58
CA TRP A 161 8.57 14.31 4.38
C TRP A 161 9.55 15.44 4.72
N ILE A 162 9.49 16.57 4.01
CA ILE A 162 10.28 17.77 4.33
C ILE A 162 9.63 18.49 5.53
N PRO A 163 10.38 18.77 6.61
CA PRO A 163 9.86 19.51 7.75
C PRO A 163 9.34 20.90 7.37
N GLU A 164 8.25 21.33 8.02
CA GLU A 164 7.64 22.65 7.82
C GLU A 164 8.65 23.79 8.03
N GLN A 165 9.57 23.64 8.97
CA GLN A 165 10.59 24.63 9.29
C GLN A 165 11.53 24.90 8.10
N ASP A 166 11.81 23.90 7.26
CA ASP A 166 12.63 24.09 6.07
C ASP A 166 11.88 24.91 5.00
N TYR A 167 10.58 24.66 4.80
CA TYR A 167 9.77 25.50 3.92
C TYR A 167 9.66 26.94 4.42
N LYS A 168 9.52 27.14 5.73
CA LYS A 168 9.49 28.46 6.35
C LYS A 168 10.82 29.19 6.17
N LYS A 169 11.94 28.51 6.40
CA LYS A 169 13.29 29.06 6.19
C LYS A 169 13.49 29.43 4.73
N PHE A 170 13.15 28.53 3.79
CA PHE A 170 13.21 28.82 2.36
C PHE A 170 12.40 30.05 1.97
N MET A 171 11.15 30.16 2.43
CA MET A 171 10.29 31.30 2.14
C MET A 171 10.92 32.62 2.61
N PHE A 172 11.50 32.65 3.82
CA PHE A 172 12.15 33.85 4.34
C PHE A 172 13.48 34.17 3.67
N ASP A 173 14.25 33.16 3.27
CA ASP A 173 15.51 33.34 2.55
C ASP A 173 15.26 33.85 1.13
N LEU A 174 14.32 33.22 0.40
CA LEU A 174 13.93 33.59 -0.96
C LEU A 174 13.44 35.04 -1.05
N LEU A 175 12.54 35.41 -0.14
CA LEU A 175 11.92 36.74 -0.13
C LEU A 175 12.71 37.77 0.67
N LYS A 176 13.80 37.37 1.34
CA LYS A 176 14.57 38.20 2.28
C LYS A 176 13.65 38.94 3.27
N THR A 177 12.66 38.23 3.81
CA THR A 177 11.62 38.80 4.66
C THR A 177 12.23 39.51 5.86
N PRO A 178 11.90 40.79 6.13
CA PRO A 178 12.42 41.54 7.27
C PRO A 178 12.10 40.86 8.60
N VAL A 179 13.03 40.94 9.57
CA VAL A 179 12.88 40.30 10.89
C VAL A 179 11.60 40.74 11.59
N SER A 180 11.19 42.01 11.46
CA SER A 180 9.93 42.54 12.01
C SER A 180 8.69 41.85 11.43
N SER A 181 8.70 41.53 10.13
CA SER A 181 7.60 40.86 9.43
C SER A 181 7.55 39.36 9.73
N ARG A 182 8.69 38.71 10.03
CA ARG A 182 8.76 37.26 10.31
C ARG A 182 7.91 36.82 11.50
N TRP A 183 7.69 37.69 12.48
CA TRP A 183 6.82 37.41 13.63
C TRP A 183 5.35 37.22 13.26
N ASN A 184 4.92 37.79 12.14
CA ASN A 184 3.53 37.79 11.70
C ASN A 184 3.28 36.88 10.50
N ILE A 185 4.29 36.12 10.04
CA ILE A 185 4.21 35.25 8.87
C ILE A 185 4.61 33.84 9.30
N ASP A 186 3.79 32.86 8.98
CA ASP A 186 4.07 31.48 9.29
C ASP A 186 3.60 30.54 8.19
N ILE A 187 4.14 29.33 8.16
CA ILE A 187 3.61 28.22 7.36
C ILE A 187 3.04 27.22 8.35
N LYS A 188 1.83 26.73 8.13
CA LYS A 188 1.24 25.65 8.93
C LYS A 188 0.84 24.50 8.01
N TYR A 189 1.15 23.27 8.41
CA TYR A 189 0.70 22.05 7.76
C TYR A 189 -0.37 21.32 8.59
N SER A 190 -1.38 20.76 7.91
CA SER A 190 -2.39 19.91 8.53
C SER A 190 -2.16 18.46 8.11
N ASP A 191 -1.74 17.59 9.03
CA ASP A 191 -1.54 16.15 8.74
C ASP A 191 -2.83 15.46 8.25
N PHE A 192 -3.96 15.88 8.81
CA PHE A 192 -5.26 15.30 8.47
C PHE A 192 -5.75 15.66 7.06
N THR A 193 -5.59 16.92 6.64
CA THR A 193 -6.04 17.35 5.29
C THR A 193 -4.91 17.29 4.26
N GLY A 194 -3.66 17.21 4.72
CA GLY A 194 -2.43 17.42 3.98
C GLY A 194 -2.25 18.84 3.42
N GLU A 195 -2.99 19.85 3.89
CA GLU A 195 -2.93 21.22 3.35
C GLU A 195 -1.85 22.05 4.05
N TYR A 196 -1.08 22.80 3.26
CA TYR A 196 -0.24 23.89 3.76
C TYR A 196 -1.00 25.21 3.72
N ARG A 197 -0.79 26.07 4.71
CA ARG A 197 -1.26 27.44 4.70
C ARG A 197 -0.14 28.39 5.08
N VAL A 198 0.00 29.46 4.31
CA VAL A 198 0.85 30.59 4.67
C VAL A 198 -0.01 31.64 5.37
N GLU A 199 0.24 31.88 6.65
CA GLU A 199 -0.42 32.93 7.43
C GLU A 199 0.30 34.28 7.24
N GLY A 200 -0.42 35.39 7.46
CA GLY A 200 0.20 36.71 7.37
C GLY A 200 0.71 37.11 5.97
N LYS A 201 0.18 36.53 4.87
CA LYS A 201 0.62 36.83 3.49
C LYS A 201 0.65 38.32 3.11
N SER A 202 -0.02 39.17 3.90
CA SER A 202 -0.14 40.61 3.73
C SER A 202 0.72 41.41 4.71
N SER A 203 1.55 40.78 5.53
CA SER A 203 2.36 41.46 6.54
C SER A 203 3.63 42.10 5.95
N ASP A 204 4.01 41.72 4.73
CA ASP A 204 5.24 42.14 4.05
C ASP A 204 4.93 42.73 2.66
N ARG A 205 4.06 43.75 2.62
CA ARG A 205 3.51 44.32 1.36
C ARG A 205 4.52 45.14 0.58
N ASP A 206 5.43 45.80 1.29
CA ASP A 206 6.40 46.73 0.71
C ASP A 206 7.67 46.01 0.20
N ASN A 207 7.65 44.68 0.17
CA ASN A 207 8.76 43.87 -0.31
C ASN A 207 8.68 43.62 -1.82
N ASP A 208 9.61 44.23 -2.57
CA ASP A 208 9.68 44.10 -4.02
C ASP A 208 9.95 42.66 -4.49
N LEU A 209 10.67 41.85 -3.70
CA LEU A 209 10.86 40.43 -4.02
C LEU A 209 9.54 39.68 -3.98
N ALA A 210 8.71 39.96 -2.96
CA ALA A 210 7.41 39.33 -2.79
C ALA A 210 6.35 39.86 -3.77
N SER A 211 6.45 41.12 -4.18
CA SER A 211 5.45 41.80 -5.03
C SER A 211 5.74 41.73 -6.53
N PHE A 212 7.00 41.68 -6.95
CA PHE A 212 7.38 41.76 -8.38
C PHE A 212 8.36 40.66 -8.85
N THR A 213 9.35 40.29 -8.03
CA THR A 213 10.39 39.34 -8.46
C THR A 213 9.86 37.91 -8.48
N TYR A 214 9.31 37.46 -7.35
CA TYR A 214 8.68 36.14 -7.19
C TYR A 214 7.16 36.24 -7.11
N GLY A 215 6.61 37.44 -7.14
CA GLY A 215 5.16 37.69 -7.20
C GLY A 215 4.76 38.43 -8.47
N THR A 216 3.50 38.86 -8.49
CA THR A 216 2.91 39.72 -9.51
C THR A 216 2.10 40.82 -8.81
N ASN A 217 1.77 41.88 -9.54
CA ASN A 217 0.90 42.96 -9.04
C ASN A 217 -0.48 42.45 -8.57
N ARG A 218 -0.92 41.28 -9.06
CA ARG A 218 -2.22 40.69 -8.74
C ARG A 218 -2.14 39.63 -7.64
N VAL A 219 -0.99 38.96 -7.51
CA VAL A 219 -0.77 37.85 -6.57
C VAL A 219 0.66 37.87 -6.05
N ASN A 220 0.82 38.02 -4.74
CA ASN A 220 2.14 38.05 -4.10
C ASN A 220 2.78 36.66 -3.97
N ALA A 221 4.10 36.64 -3.77
CA ALA A 221 4.89 35.42 -3.69
C ALA A 221 4.46 34.50 -2.54
N TYR A 222 4.04 35.02 -1.38
CA TYR A 222 3.53 34.22 -0.27
C TYR A 222 2.30 33.39 -0.66
N LYS A 223 1.42 33.92 -1.51
CA LYS A 223 0.29 33.16 -2.05
C LYS A 223 0.74 32.13 -3.07
N LEU A 224 1.71 32.46 -3.93
CA LEU A 224 2.26 31.52 -4.90
C LEU A 224 3.01 30.37 -4.22
N ILE A 225 3.73 30.63 -3.13
CA ILE A 225 4.37 29.63 -2.26
C ILE A 225 3.32 28.70 -1.65
N GLU A 226 2.25 29.24 -1.05
CA GLU A 226 1.14 28.41 -0.53
C GLU A 226 0.53 27.52 -1.62
N ASP A 227 0.23 28.10 -2.79
CA ASP A 227 -0.35 27.32 -3.89
C ASP A 227 0.61 26.23 -4.38
N THR A 228 1.92 26.54 -4.44
CA THR A 228 2.96 25.59 -4.84
C THR A 228 3.13 24.45 -3.85
N LEU A 229 3.16 24.73 -2.53
CA LEU A 229 3.19 23.70 -1.47
C LEU A 229 1.99 22.75 -1.55
N ASN A 230 0.85 23.23 -2.04
CA ASN A 230 -0.37 22.44 -2.19
C ASN A 230 -0.55 21.84 -3.59
N LEU A 231 0.48 21.87 -4.44
CA LEU A 231 0.44 21.39 -5.83
C LEU A 231 -0.70 22.02 -6.65
N ARG A 232 -0.98 23.32 -6.41
CA ARG A 232 -2.01 24.11 -7.10
C ARG A 232 -1.37 25.13 -8.03
N ASP A 233 -1.90 25.20 -9.25
CA ASP A 233 -1.66 26.33 -10.13
C ASP A 233 -2.48 27.54 -9.63
N THR A 234 -1.82 28.68 -9.48
CA THR A 234 -2.50 29.94 -9.20
C THR A 234 -3.29 30.40 -10.44
N LYS A 235 -4.57 30.73 -10.24
CA LYS A 235 -5.45 31.30 -11.28
C LYS A 235 -5.89 32.70 -10.88
N VAL A 236 -5.76 33.64 -11.81
CA VAL A 236 -6.16 35.04 -11.62
C VAL A 236 -7.46 35.27 -12.38
N PHE A 237 -8.46 35.84 -11.72
CA PHE A 237 -9.77 36.14 -12.31
C PHE A 237 -10.04 37.64 -12.30
N ASP A 238 -10.67 38.12 -13.36
CA ASP A 238 -11.22 39.47 -13.46
C ASP A 238 -12.73 39.43 -13.22
N GLN A 239 -13.28 40.51 -12.66
CA GLN A 239 -14.72 40.68 -12.51
C GLN A 239 -15.22 41.48 -13.71
N VAL A 240 -16.09 40.87 -14.51
CA VAL A 240 -16.72 41.50 -15.68
C VAL A 240 -18.23 41.53 -15.45
N GLU A 241 -18.88 42.67 -15.65
CA GLU A 241 -20.34 42.77 -15.59
C GLU A 241 -20.96 42.27 -16.89
N ASP A 242 -21.99 41.42 -16.78
CA ASP A 242 -22.81 41.02 -17.93
C ASP A 242 -23.80 42.12 -18.33
N SER A 243 -24.52 41.89 -19.42
CA SER A 243 -25.53 42.82 -19.95
C SER A 243 -26.68 43.11 -18.98
N ASP A 244 -26.84 42.30 -17.93
CA ASP A 244 -27.87 42.44 -16.89
C ASP A 244 -27.30 43.02 -15.58
N GLY A 245 -26.03 43.48 -15.58
CA GLY A 245 -25.36 44.08 -14.42
C GLY A 245 -24.88 43.07 -13.36
N LYS A 246 -24.89 41.76 -13.65
CA LYS A 246 -24.34 40.74 -12.75
C LYS A 246 -22.84 40.57 -12.98
N LYS A 247 -22.08 40.59 -11.88
CA LYS A 247 -20.63 40.37 -11.89
C LYS A 247 -20.32 38.90 -12.13
N LYS A 248 -19.66 38.61 -13.25
CA LYS A 248 -19.14 37.30 -13.62
C LYS A 248 -17.62 37.28 -13.49
N SER A 249 -17.11 36.25 -12.83
CA SER A 249 -15.68 35.99 -12.71
C SER A 249 -15.17 35.35 -14.01
N VAL A 250 -14.26 36.01 -14.71
CA VAL A 250 -13.65 35.53 -15.97
C VAL A 250 -12.16 35.30 -15.75
N LEU A 251 -11.63 34.16 -16.20
CA LEU A 251 -10.21 33.83 -16.03
C LEU A 251 -9.34 34.79 -16.85
N ASN A 252 -8.44 35.51 -16.18
CA ASN A 252 -7.44 36.33 -16.84
C ASN A 252 -6.26 35.44 -17.27
N GLN A 253 -6.21 35.10 -18.55
CA GLN A 253 -5.19 34.20 -19.09
C GLN A 253 -3.77 34.78 -18.96
N LYS A 254 -3.60 36.09 -19.20
CA LYS A 254 -2.28 36.74 -19.15
C LYS A 254 -1.70 36.75 -17.74
N GLU A 255 -2.47 37.25 -16.77
CA GLU A 255 -2.03 37.30 -15.37
C GLU A 255 -1.86 35.91 -14.77
N THR A 256 -2.70 34.94 -15.18
CA THR A 256 -2.53 33.53 -14.79
C THR A 256 -1.23 32.93 -15.34
N MET A 257 -0.87 33.23 -16.59
CA MET A 257 0.41 32.78 -17.16
C MET A 257 1.62 33.41 -16.44
N LEU A 258 1.54 34.70 -16.09
CA LEU A 258 2.57 35.38 -15.30
C LEU A 258 2.74 34.75 -13.92
N ALA A 259 1.64 34.54 -13.18
CA ALA A 259 1.67 33.90 -11.88
C ALA A 259 2.28 32.48 -11.94
N ARG A 260 1.94 31.69 -12.97
CA ARG A 260 2.53 30.37 -13.21
C ARG A 260 4.04 30.44 -13.46
N SER A 261 4.49 31.37 -14.30
CA SER A 261 5.92 31.57 -14.54
C SER A 261 6.68 31.91 -13.25
N LYS A 262 6.07 32.70 -12.36
CA LYS A 262 6.63 32.98 -11.03
C LYS A 262 6.64 31.75 -10.11
N GLN A 263 5.60 30.91 -10.14
CA GLN A 263 5.61 29.62 -9.42
C GLN A 263 6.75 28.71 -9.90
N GLU A 264 7.00 28.61 -11.21
CA GLU A 264 8.13 27.83 -11.72
C GLU A 264 9.48 28.38 -11.25
N MET A 265 9.65 29.70 -11.25
CA MET A 265 10.86 30.32 -10.70
C MET A 265 11.06 29.98 -9.22
N ILE A 266 10.01 30.05 -8.39
CA ILE A 266 10.08 29.66 -6.97
C ILE A 266 10.49 28.18 -6.82
N LYS A 267 9.96 27.29 -7.67
CA LYS A 267 10.31 25.86 -7.63
C LYS A 267 11.78 25.61 -7.96
N GLU A 268 12.34 26.30 -8.96
CA GLU A 268 13.75 26.17 -9.34
C GLU A 268 14.70 26.70 -8.26
N GLU A 269 14.35 27.83 -7.63
CA GLU A 269 15.10 28.34 -6.47
C GLU A 269 15.05 27.36 -5.29
N PHE A 270 13.89 26.74 -5.03
CA PHE A 270 13.77 25.73 -3.97
C PHE A 270 14.67 24.51 -4.22
N LYS A 271 14.70 24.01 -5.46
CA LYS A 271 15.57 22.87 -5.83
C LYS A 271 17.05 23.17 -5.60
N SER A 272 17.47 24.39 -5.93
CA SER A 272 18.86 24.82 -5.71
C SER A 272 19.15 25.00 -4.22
N TRP A 273 18.20 25.56 -3.47
CA TRP A 273 18.36 25.86 -2.05
C TRP A 273 18.38 24.61 -1.16
N ILE A 274 17.52 23.61 -1.40
CA ILE A 274 17.24 22.54 -0.42
C ILE A 274 18.49 21.76 0.04
N PHE A 275 19.45 21.53 -0.86
CA PHE A 275 20.69 20.78 -0.57
C PHE A 275 21.97 21.62 -0.58
N ASP A 276 21.85 22.94 -0.65
CA ASP A 276 23.00 23.87 -0.62
C ASP A 276 23.67 23.90 0.76
N ASP A 277 22.87 23.83 1.83
CA ASP A 277 23.35 23.77 3.21
C ASP A 277 23.71 22.33 3.62
N VAL A 278 24.93 22.13 4.13
CA VAL A 278 25.47 20.80 4.44
C VAL A 278 24.69 20.10 5.56
N GLU A 279 24.34 20.82 6.63
CA GLU A 279 23.62 20.24 7.77
C GLU A 279 22.20 19.83 7.38
N ARG A 280 21.47 20.73 6.69
CA ARG A 280 20.14 20.43 6.15
C ARG A 280 20.18 19.27 5.17
N ARG A 281 21.15 19.26 4.25
CA ARG A 281 21.30 18.18 3.27
C ARG A 281 21.48 16.84 3.95
N ASN A 282 22.43 16.72 4.88
CA ASN A 282 22.72 15.44 5.53
C ASN A 282 21.50 14.92 6.29
N ARG A 283 20.83 15.80 7.07
CA ARG A 283 19.60 15.45 7.80
C ARG A 283 18.49 14.98 6.86
N LEU A 284 18.23 15.72 5.78
CA LEU A 284 17.16 15.36 4.83
C LEU A 284 17.47 14.07 4.06
N VAL A 285 18.74 13.82 3.72
CA VAL A 285 19.15 12.57 3.07
C VAL A 285 18.96 11.38 4.00
N GLU A 286 19.30 11.53 5.29
CA GLU A 286 19.05 10.52 6.32
C GLU A 286 17.56 10.26 6.49
N ASP A 287 16.76 11.31 6.73
CA ASP A 287 15.30 11.24 6.83
C ASP A 287 14.66 10.53 5.62
N TYR A 288 15.17 10.81 4.41
CA TYR A 288 14.68 10.19 3.18
C TYR A 288 15.02 8.70 3.10
N ASN A 289 16.27 8.33 3.41
CA ASN A 289 16.71 6.95 3.39
C ASN A 289 15.96 6.09 4.40
N GLU A 290 15.73 6.61 5.60
CA GLU A 290 14.97 5.91 6.65
C GLU A 290 13.52 5.63 6.23
N ARG A 291 12.87 6.60 5.58
CA ARG A 291 11.46 6.49 5.17
C ARG A 291 11.24 5.67 3.91
N PHE A 292 12.12 5.80 2.91
CA PHE A 292 11.85 5.31 1.54
C PHE A 292 12.85 4.26 1.05
N ASN A 293 14.03 4.15 1.67
CA ASN A 293 15.09 3.23 1.23
C ASN A 293 15.42 2.16 2.29
N SER A 294 14.40 1.62 2.96
CA SER A 294 14.57 0.64 4.04
C SER A 294 14.11 -0.77 3.69
N ILE A 295 13.42 -0.94 2.56
CA ILE A 295 12.76 -2.21 2.20
C ILE A 295 13.71 -3.08 1.35
N ARG A 296 13.94 -4.32 1.77
CA ARG A 296 14.49 -5.38 0.91
C ARG A 296 13.37 -6.30 0.43
N GLN A 297 13.30 -6.56 -0.86
CA GLN A 297 12.31 -7.48 -1.42
C GLN A 297 12.55 -8.92 -0.97
N ARG A 298 11.45 -9.62 -0.68
CA ARG A 298 11.47 -11.07 -0.46
C ARG A 298 11.50 -11.78 -1.82
N GLU A 299 12.35 -12.79 -1.94
CA GLU A 299 12.33 -13.73 -3.06
C GLU A 299 11.45 -14.91 -2.68
N TYR A 300 10.58 -15.33 -3.59
CA TYR A 300 9.65 -16.43 -3.36
C TYR A 300 10.00 -17.56 -4.33
N ASP A 301 10.31 -18.73 -3.78
CA ASP A 301 10.58 -19.95 -4.53
C ASP A 301 9.47 -20.97 -4.27
N GLY A 302 8.68 -21.27 -5.30
CA GLY A 302 7.60 -22.24 -5.22
C GLY A 302 7.99 -23.66 -5.65
N SER A 303 9.25 -23.92 -5.97
CA SER A 303 9.71 -25.20 -6.52
C SER A 303 9.40 -26.40 -5.64
N ASN A 304 9.37 -26.19 -4.31
CA ASN A 304 9.16 -27.23 -3.30
C ASN A 304 7.69 -27.41 -2.87
N LEU A 305 6.75 -26.67 -3.47
CA LEU A 305 5.32 -26.85 -3.21
C LEU A 305 4.81 -28.16 -3.84
N THR A 306 3.99 -28.90 -3.10
CA THR A 306 3.59 -30.27 -3.47
C THR A 306 2.32 -30.34 -4.33
N PHE A 307 1.44 -29.34 -4.23
CA PHE A 307 0.17 -29.24 -4.98
C PHE A 307 -0.69 -30.50 -4.87
N GLU A 308 -1.04 -30.88 -3.63
CA GLU A 308 -1.81 -32.08 -3.36
C GLU A 308 -3.25 -31.96 -3.87
N GLY A 309 -3.77 -33.00 -4.51
CA GLY A 309 -5.10 -32.95 -5.11
C GLY A 309 -5.14 -32.30 -6.51
N MET A 310 -4.05 -31.69 -6.94
CA MET A 310 -3.94 -31.12 -8.30
C MET A 310 -3.95 -32.23 -9.36
N ASN A 311 -4.51 -31.91 -10.52
CA ASN A 311 -4.49 -32.76 -11.70
C ASN A 311 -3.04 -33.02 -12.16
N PRO A 312 -2.56 -34.28 -12.17
CA PRO A 312 -1.18 -34.60 -12.50
C PRO A 312 -0.82 -34.42 -13.97
N GLU A 313 -1.81 -34.26 -14.87
CA GLU A 313 -1.55 -33.95 -16.29
C GLU A 313 -1.21 -32.46 -16.52
N ILE A 314 -1.45 -31.60 -15.53
CA ILE A 314 -1.15 -30.17 -15.60
C ILE A 314 0.14 -29.90 -14.83
N GLU A 315 1.13 -29.33 -15.53
CA GLU A 315 2.37 -28.89 -14.93
C GLU A 315 2.42 -27.35 -14.88
N LEU A 316 2.46 -26.80 -13.66
CA LEU A 316 2.65 -25.37 -13.44
C LEU A 316 4.07 -24.96 -13.82
N ARG A 317 4.20 -23.83 -14.51
CA ARG A 317 5.50 -23.21 -14.82
C ARG A 317 6.15 -22.65 -13.56
N ALA A 318 7.46 -22.43 -13.61
CA ALA A 318 8.23 -21.88 -12.49
C ALA A 318 7.62 -20.58 -11.93
N HIS A 319 7.32 -19.61 -12.81
CA HIS A 319 6.74 -18.33 -12.39
C HIS A 319 5.39 -18.46 -11.70
N GLN A 320 4.58 -19.47 -12.09
CA GLN A 320 3.28 -19.73 -11.46
C GLN A 320 3.47 -20.30 -10.05
N LYS A 321 4.46 -21.19 -9.87
CA LYS A 321 4.81 -21.72 -8.56
C LYS A 321 5.32 -20.60 -7.64
N ASP A 322 6.18 -19.71 -8.14
CA ASP A 322 6.71 -18.58 -7.37
C ASP A 322 5.61 -17.58 -7.00
N ALA A 323 4.67 -17.32 -7.92
CA ALA A 323 3.48 -16.50 -7.64
C ALA A 323 2.58 -17.14 -6.57
N ILE A 324 2.44 -18.46 -6.58
CA ILE A 324 1.71 -19.18 -5.53
C ILE A 324 2.45 -19.07 -4.19
N ALA A 325 3.76 -19.30 -4.15
CA ALA A 325 4.58 -19.12 -2.96
C ALA A 325 4.47 -17.70 -2.39
N ARG A 326 4.44 -16.68 -3.26
CA ARG A 326 4.18 -15.30 -2.87
C ARG A 326 2.81 -15.12 -2.23
N GLY A 327 1.75 -15.67 -2.81
CA GLY A 327 0.40 -15.57 -2.25
C GLY A 327 0.18 -16.34 -0.94
N LEU A 328 1.06 -17.29 -0.62
CA LEU A 328 1.08 -18.08 0.62
C LEU A 328 1.90 -17.42 1.72
N PHE A 329 3.15 -17.05 1.41
CA PHE A 329 4.14 -16.61 2.40
C PHE A 329 4.31 -15.08 2.44
N GLY A 330 3.81 -14.37 1.44
CA GLY A 330 3.77 -12.91 1.42
C GLY A 330 2.52 -12.35 2.13
N GLY A 331 2.34 -11.04 1.99
CA GLY A 331 1.10 -10.36 2.36
C GLY A 331 0.10 -10.34 1.21
N ASN A 332 -0.85 -9.41 1.31
CA ASN A 332 -1.75 -9.05 0.22
C ASN A 332 -0.97 -8.88 -1.10
N THR A 333 -1.47 -9.50 -2.16
CA THR A 333 -0.71 -9.64 -3.41
C THR A 333 -1.51 -9.15 -4.61
N LEU A 334 -0.86 -8.44 -5.53
CA LEU A 334 -1.36 -8.16 -6.87
C LEU A 334 -0.55 -8.95 -7.90
N LEU A 335 -1.19 -9.92 -8.54
CA LEU A 335 -0.67 -10.65 -9.70
C LEU A 335 -0.83 -9.79 -10.96
N ALA A 336 0.17 -8.93 -11.19
CA ALA A 336 0.28 -8.04 -12.34
C ALA A 336 0.98 -8.73 -13.51
N HIS A 337 0.43 -9.88 -13.91
CA HIS A 337 0.98 -10.71 -14.98
C HIS A 337 0.22 -10.50 -16.28
N GLU A 338 0.90 -10.62 -17.42
CA GLU A 338 0.27 -10.49 -18.74
C GLU A 338 -0.93 -11.44 -18.94
N VAL A 339 -1.83 -11.06 -19.85
CA VAL A 339 -2.92 -11.94 -20.30
C VAL A 339 -2.32 -13.23 -20.88
N GLY A 340 -2.83 -14.38 -20.45
CA GLY A 340 -2.31 -15.69 -20.87
C GLY A 340 -1.14 -16.22 -20.02
N ALA A 341 -0.61 -15.46 -19.05
CA ALA A 341 0.45 -15.93 -18.15
C ALA A 341 0.02 -17.06 -17.18
N GLY A 342 -1.29 -17.31 -17.06
CA GLY A 342 -1.84 -18.38 -16.22
C GLY A 342 -2.33 -17.91 -14.84
N LYS A 343 -2.71 -16.63 -14.69
CA LYS A 343 -3.24 -16.02 -13.46
C LYS A 343 -4.37 -16.82 -12.80
N THR A 344 -5.26 -17.43 -13.59
CA THR A 344 -6.34 -18.26 -13.04
C THR A 344 -5.78 -19.41 -12.21
N PHE A 345 -4.81 -20.16 -12.75
CA PHE A 345 -4.19 -21.29 -12.05
C PHE A 345 -3.36 -20.85 -10.85
N GLU A 346 -2.73 -19.67 -10.92
CA GLU A 346 -2.05 -19.07 -9.77
C GLU A 346 -3.03 -18.78 -8.63
N MET A 347 -4.15 -18.10 -8.91
CA MET A 347 -5.17 -17.82 -7.88
C MET A 347 -5.78 -19.11 -7.30
N ILE A 348 -6.10 -20.10 -8.14
CA ILE A 348 -6.61 -21.40 -7.68
C ILE A 348 -5.58 -22.13 -6.82
N GLY A 349 -4.31 -22.16 -7.25
CA GLY A 349 -3.21 -22.75 -6.50
C GLY A 349 -3.00 -22.10 -5.14
N ILE A 350 -3.03 -20.76 -5.07
CA ILE A 350 -2.95 -20.03 -3.79
C ILE A 350 -4.11 -20.44 -2.88
N ALA A 351 -5.34 -20.48 -3.38
CA ALA A 351 -6.51 -20.83 -2.56
C ALA A 351 -6.43 -22.26 -1.98
N MET A 352 -6.11 -23.24 -2.83
CA MET A 352 -6.05 -24.65 -2.43
C MET A 352 -4.88 -24.93 -1.50
N GLU A 353 -3.70 -24.37 -1.77
CA GLU A 353 -2.54 -24.52 -0.89
C GLU A 353 -2.72 -23.75 0.42
N SER A 354 -3.32 -22.55 0.40
CA SER A 354 -3.64 -21.79 1.63
C SER A 354 -4.57 -22.60 2.53
N LYS A 355 -5.57 -23.28 1.94
CA LYS A 355 -6.48 -24.15 2.68
C LYS A 355 -5.81 -25.41 3.21
N ARG A 356 -4.99 -26.07 2.39
CA ARG A 356 -4.23 -27.26 2.79
C ARG A 356 -3.30 -26.99 3.97
N LEU A 357 -2.64 -25.83 3.95
CA LEU A 357 -1.72 -25.38 5.01
C LEU A 357 -2.43 -24.78 6.23
N GLY A 358 -3.76 -24.68 6.23
CA GLY A 358 -4.53 -24.10 7.34
C GLY A 358 -4.41 -22.58 7.46
N MET A 359 -3.94 -21.90 6.42
CA MET A 359 -3.81 -20.43 6.36
C MET A 359 -5.13 -19.73 6.02
N SER A 360 -6.08 -20.45 5.39
CA SER A 360 -7.41 -19.94 5.06
C SER A 360 -8.43 -21.08 5.11
N ASN A 361 -9.67 -20.77 5.46
CA ASN A 361 -10.75 -21.77 5.53
C ASN A 361 -11.70 -21.67 4.33
N LYS A 362 -12.01 -20.45 3.88
CA LYS A 362 -13.02 -20.19 2.85
C LYS A 362 -12.58 -19.09 1.90
N SER A 363 -12.31 -19.51 0.67
CA SER A 363 -11.92 -18.62 -0.42
C SER A 363 -13.12 -18.13 -1.24
N MET A 364 -13.14 -16.85 -1.59
CA MET A 364 -14.10 -16.25 -2.51
C MET A 364 -13.37 -15.65 -3.71
N PHE A 365 -13.87 -15.92 -4.92
CA PHE A 365 -13.36 -15.42 -6.19
C PHE A 365 -14.37 -14.47 -6.82
N VAL A 366 -13.97 -13.23 -7.02
CA VAL A 366 -14.75 -12.15 -7.63
C VAL A 366 -14.24 -11.94 -9.05
N VAL A 367 -14.99 -12.41 -10.04
CA VAL A 367 -14.57 -12.48 -11.45
C VAL A 367 -15.54 -11.72 -12.36
N PRO A 368 -15.16 -11.36 -13.60
CA PRO A 368 -16.11 -10.82 -14.57
C PRO A 368 -17.36 -11.70 -14.73
N ASN A 369 -18.55 -11.09 -14.76
CA ASN A 369 -19.83 -11.83 -14.70
C ASN A 369 -19.96 -12.95 -15.76
N HIS A 370 -19.41 -12.72 -16.95
CA HIS A 370 -19.52 -13.64 -18.09
C HIS A 370 -18.56 -14.83 -18.02
N ILE A 371 -17.60 -14.85 -17.09
CA ILE A 371 -16.62 -15.94 -16.96
C ILE A 371 -16.81 -16.79 -15.70
N VAL A 372 -17.84 -16.54 -14.88
CA VAL A 372 -18.06 -17.28 -13.60
C VAL A 372 -18.10 -18.79 -13.83
N GLU A 373 -18.87 -19.27 -14.80
CA GLU A 373 -18.96 -20.70 -15.12
C GLU A 373 -17.66 -21.26 -15.72
N GLN A 374 -16.95 -20.45 -16.53
CA GLN A 374 -15.66 -20.85 -17.09
C GLN A 374 -14.62 -21.02 -15.99
N PHE A 375 -14.53 -20.07 -15.07
CA PHE A 375 -13.63 -20.12 -13.93
C PHE A 375 -13.90 -21.36 -13.07
N GLY A 376 -15.17 -21.71 -12.84
CA GLY A 376 -15.54 -22.94 -12.15
C GLY A 376 -15.10 -24.23 -12.85
N ARG A 377 -15.09 -24.25 -14.19
CA ARG A 377 -14.54 -25.36 -14.97
C ARG A 377 -13.02 -25.43 -14.84
N GLU A 378 -12.32 -24.31 -14.98
CA GLU A 378 -10.86 -24.23 -14.83
C GLU A 378 -10.42 -24.64 -13.40
N PHE A 379 -11.21 -24.28 -12.37
CA PHE A 379 -10.98 -24.71 -11.00
C PHE A 379 -11.02 -26.23 -10.88
N ASN A 380 -12.07 -26.88 -11.39
CA ASN A 380 -12.21 -28.33 -11.33
C ASN A 380 -11.25 -29.06 -12.29
N GLU A 381 -10.78 -28.41 -13.35
CA GLU A 381 -9.74 -28.94 -14.22
C GLU A 381 -8.41 -29.03 -13.50
N LEU A 382 -8.05 -28.00 -12.72
CA LEU A 382 -6.81 -27.98 -11.94
C LEU A 382 -6.93 -28.82 -10.66
N TYR A 383 -8.06 -28.76 -9.95
CA TYR A 383 -8.33 -29.52 -8.73
C TYR A 383 -9.68 -30.27 -8.83
N PRO A 384 -9.70 -31.49 -9.42
CA PRO A 384 -10.93 -32.24 -9.66
C PRO A 384 -11.72 -32.65 -8.42
N GLY A 385 -11.08 -32.64 -7.24
CA GLY A 385 -11.70 -32.97 -5.96
C GLY A 385 -12.29 -31.78 -5.20
N ALA A 386 -12.16 -30.55 -5.72
CA ALA A 386 -12.57 -29.35 -5.00
C ALA A 386 -14.09 -29.16 -4.96
N ASN A 387 -14.61 -28.75 -3.80
CA ASN A 387 -16.01 -28.38 -3.60
C ASN A 387 -16.21 -26.89 -3.94
N VAL A 388 -16.54 -26.61 -5.20
CA VAL A 388 -16.68 -25.24 -5.73
C VAL A 388 -18.16 -24.84 -5.86
N LEU A 389 -18.52 -23.68 -5.30
CA LEU A 389 -19.83 -23.07 -5.47
C LEU A 389 -19.76 -21.92 -6.47
N CYS A 390 -20.40 -22.06 -7.64
CA CYS A 390 -20.53 -20.98 -8.63
C CYS A 390 -21.88 -20.26 -8.48
N ALA A 391 -21.86 -18.93 -8.45
CA ALA A 391 -23.08 -18.13 -8.50
C ALA A 391 -23.63 -18.02 -9.91
N THR A 392 -24.96 -18.01 -10.02
CA THR A 392 -25.67 -17.69 -11.27
C THR A 392 -26.40 -16.36 -11.13
N GLU A 393 -26.76 -15.72 -12.24
CA GLU A 393 -27.56 -14.48 -12.20
C GLU A 393 -28.88 -14.65 -11.41
N LYS A 394 -29.47 -15.85 -11.48
CA LYS A 394 -30.72 -16.19 -10.78
C LYS A 394 -30.56 -16.23 -9.26
N ASP A 395 -29.35 -16.45 -8.75
CA ASP A 395 -29.10 -16.50 -7.30
C ASP A 395 -29.13 -15.11 -6.66
N PHE A 396 -28.96 -14.04 -7.45
CA PHE A 396 -28.90 -12.65 -6.99
C PHE A 396 -30.15 -11.83 -7.35
N THR A 397 -31.29 -12.51 -7.54
CA THR A 397 -32.60 -11.86 -7.46
C THR A 397 -32.93 -11.54 -5.99
N PRO A 398 -33.74 -10.50 -5.69
CA PRO A 398 -34.03 -10.08 -4.32
C PRO A 398 -34.47 -11.23 -3.39
N ASP A 399 -35.35 -12.11 -3.87
CA ASP A 399 -35.90 -13.23 -3.07
C ASP A 399 -34.89 -14.37 -2.84
N ARG A 400 -33.88 -14.52 -3.71
CA ARG A 400 -32.97 -15.68 -3.70
C ARG A 400 -31.61 -15.38 -3.10
N ARG A 401 -31.19 -14.11 -3.14
CA ARG A 401 -29.88 -13.66 -2.63
C ARG A 401 -29.64 -14.10 -1.19
N LYS A 402 -30.64 -13.96 -0.31
CA LYS A 402 -30.54 -14.37 1.10
C LYS A 402 -30.19 -15.85 1.22
N ARG A 403 -30.91 -16.71 0.49
CA ARG A 403 -30.66 -18.16 0.47
C ARG A 403 -29.27 -18.50 -0.06
N PHE A 404 -28.81 -17.83 -1.11
CA PHE A 404 -27.46 -18.07 -1.65
C PHE A 404 -26.37 -17.67 -0.65
N CYS A 405 -26.49 -16.50 -0.03
CA CYS A 405 -25.55 -16.05 0.99
C CYS A 405 -25.56 -16.94 2.24
N SER A 406 -26.74 -17.40 2.69
CA SER A 406 -26.84 -18.38 3.80
C SER A 406 -26.21 -19.72 3.46
N ARG A 407 -26.26 -20.15 2.18
CA ARG A 407 -25.53 -21.36 1.73
C ARG A 407 -24.03 -21.14 1.81
N ILE A 408 -23.52 -19.98 1.39
CA ILE A 408 -22.10 -19.65 1.53
C ILE A 408 -21.68 -19.69 3.00
N ALA A 409 -22.45 -19.04 3.88
CA ALA A 409 -22.13 -18.94 5.31
C ALA A 409 -22.06 -20.32 5.98
N THR A 410 -23.05 -21.18 5.73
CA THR A 410 -23.19 -22.49 6.40
C THR A 410 -22.48 -23.65 5.69
N GLY A 411 -22.13 -23.50 4.41
CA GLY A 411 -21.50 -24.55 3.62
C GLY A 411 -19.98 -24.58 3.73
N SER A 412 -19.42 -25.80 3.76
CA SER A 412 -17.98 -26.05 3.71
C SER A 412 -17.48 -26.13 2.25
N PHE A 413 -17.37 -24.98 1.60
CA PHE A 413 -16.83 -24.88 0.24
C PHE A 413 -15.31 -24.66 0.25
N ASP A 414 -14.63 -25.18 -0.75
CA ASP A 414 -13.21 -24.86 -1.01
C ASP A 414 -13.09 -23.49 -1.68
N ALA A 415 -14.01 -23.19 -2.59
CA ALA A 415 -14.09 -21.89 -3.25
C ALA A 415 -15.54 -21.50 -3.55
N VAL A 416 -15.81 -20.20 -3.45
CA VAL A 416 -17.07 -19.57 -3.89
C VAL A 416 -16.74 -18.61 -5.02
N ILE A 417 -17.30 -18.83 -6.22
CA ILE A 417 -17.05 -18.00 -7.39
C ILE A 417 -18.27 -17.14 -7.68
N ILE A 418 -18.10 -15.83 -7.71
CA ILE A 418 -19.16 -14.84 -7.91
C ILE A 418 -18.74 -13.79 -8.94
N GLY A 419 -19.73 -13.22 -9.62
CA GLY A 419 -19.53 -12.12 -10.56
C GLY A 419 -19.30 -10.78 -9.85
N HIS A 420 -18.56 -9.86 -10.47
CA HIS A 420 -18.37 -8.47 -9.98
C HIS A 420 -19.69 -7.80 -9.56
N SER A 421 -20.74 -7.91 -10.38
CA SER A 421 -22.04 -7.27 -10.08
C SER A 421 -22.80 -7.94 -8.93
N GLN A 422 -22.52 -9.21 -8.67
CA GLN A 422 -23.12 -9.96 -7.58
C GLN A 422 -22.42 -9.64 -6.26
N PHE A 423 -21.09 -9.51 -6.29
CA PHE A 423 -20.29 -9.09 -5.13
C PHE A 423 -20.71 -7.71 -4.61
N GLU A 424 -20.99 -6.76 -5.52
CA GLU A 424 -21.50 -5.42 -5.18
C GLU A 424 -22.87 -5.45 -4.47
N LYS A 425 -23.63 -6.55 -4.59
CA LYS A 425 -24.94 -6.73 -3.93
C LYS A 425 -24.84 -7.35 -2.53
N ILE A 426 -23.64 -7.68 -2.07
CA ILE A 426 -23.35 -8.21 -0.74
C ILE A 426 -22.76 -7.05 0.08
N PRO A 427 -23.56 -6.39 0.94
CA PRO A 427 -23.09 -5.24 1.70
C PRO A 427 -22.19 -5.66 2.86
N ILE A 428 -21.32 -4.74 3.30
CA ILE A 428 -20.70 -4.81 4.62
C ILE A 428 -21.73 -4.37 5.69
N SER A 429 -21.62 -4.87 6.93
CA SER A 429 -22.56 -4.53 8.00
C SER A 429 -22.63 -3.04 8.29
N LYS A 430 -23.78 -2.57 8.79
CA LYS A 430 -23.95 -1.14 9.13
C LYS A 430 -23.08 -0.77 10.31
N GLU A 431 -22.99 -1.67 11.29
CA GLU A 431 -22.14 -1.55 12.47
C GLU A 431 -20.68 -1.31 12.05
N ARG A 432 -20.21 -2.01 11.01
CA ARG A 432 -18.86 -1.82 10.47
C ARG A 432 -18.70 -0.49 9.74
N GLN A 433 -19.70 -0.07 8.96
CA GLN A 433 -19.68 1.25 8.30
C GLN A 433 -19.68 2.39 9.34
N GLU A 434 -20.44 2.24 10.42
CA GLU A 434 -20.48 3.15 11.56
C GLU A 434 -19.11 3.17 12.26
N TYR A 435 -18.52 2.00 12.56
CA TYR A 435 -17.20 1.89 13.18
C TYR A 435 -16.12 2.63 12.37
N GLU A 436 -16.09 2.47 11.05
CA GLU A 436 -15.12 3.15 10.17
C GLU A 436 -15.34 4.68 10.15
N LEU A 437 -16.59 5.13 10.06
CA LEU A 437 -16.90 6.56 10.07
C LEU A 437 -16.62 7.19 11.44
N GLN A 438 -16.94 6.49 12.52
CA GLN A 438 -16.69 6.93 13.89
C GLN A 438 -15.19 6.97 14.17
N GLY A 439 -14.42 5.95 13.77
CA GLY A 439 -12.96 5.94 13.90
C GLY A 439 -12.31 7.14 13.19
N GLN A 440 -12.79 7.52 12.00
CA GLN A 440 -12.34 8.74 11.32
C GLN A 440 -12.73 10.02 12.07
N ILE A 441 -13.89 10.05 12.73
CA ILE A 441 -14.33 11.19 13.55
C ILE A 441 -13.48 11.31 14.81
N ASP A 442 -13.20 10.21 15.48
CA ASP A 442 -12.41 10.15 16.72
C ASP A 442 -10.97 10.59 16.44
N GLU A 443 -10.37 10.11 15.34
CA GLU A 443 -9.06 10.57 14.87
C GLU A 443 -9.04 12.11 14.66
N ILE A 444 -10.10 12.68 14.06
CA ILE A 444 -10.22 14.14 13.90
C ILE A 444 -10.32 14.85 15.26
N ILE A 445 -11.02 14.28 16.23
CA ILE A 445 -11.18 14.87 17.57
C ILE A 445 -9.82 14.91 18.28
N ASP A 446 -9.06 13.82 18.24
CA ASP A 446 -7.72 13.75 18.82
C ASP A 446 -6.80 14.81 18.22
N TYR A 447 -6.80 14.96 16.89
CA TYR A 447 -6.06 16.03 16.21
C TYR A 447 -6.52 17.42 16.63
N ILE A 448 -7.83 17.67 16.73
CA ILE A 448 -8.36 18.97 17.18
C ILE A 448 -7.84 19.30 18.59
N ASP A 449 -7.84 18.32 19.49
CA ASP A 449 -7.41 18.50 20.87
C ASP A 449 -5.90 18.74 20.99
N GLU A 450 -5.09 18.02 20.21
CA GLU A 450 -3.66 18.26 20.07
C GLU A 450 -3.38 19.68 19.57
N TYR A 451 -3.99 20.09 18.46
CA TYR A 451 -3.79 21.42 17.88
C TYR A 451 -4.32 22.57 18.75
N LYS A 452 -5.36 22.33 19.57
CA LYS A 452 -5.82 23.32 20.55
C LYS A 452 -4.82 23.52 21.69
N ARG A 453 -4.10 22.47 22.11
CA ARG A 453 -3.06 22.56 23.14
C ARG A 453 -1.86 23.39 22.65
N GLU A 454 -1.55 23.33 21.35
CA GLU A 454 -0.46 24.10 20.74
C GLU A 454 -0.74 25.60 20.55
N ARG A 455 -1.93 26.10 20.93
CA ARG A 455 -2.38 27.52 20.93
C ARG A 455 -2.24 28.33 19.62
N ASP A 456 -1.62 27.81 18.57
CA ASP A 456 -1.25 28.56 17.35
C ASP A 456 -1.83 27.97 16.05
N GLN A 457 -2.72 26.97 16.15
CA GLN A 457 -3.23 26.20 15.00
C GLN A 457 -4.73 26.43 14.71
N ARG A 458 -5.24 27.65 14.91
CA ARG A 458 -6.69 27.96 14.78
C ARG A 458 -7.28 27.62 13.41
N PHE A 459 -6.49 27.73 12.35
CA PHE A 459 -6.93 27.39 11.00
C PHE A 459 -7.14 25.89 10.80
N THR A 460 -6.14 25.10 11.20
CA THR A 460 -6.16 23.63 11.13
C THR A 460 -7.39 23.11 11.86
N VAL A 461 -7.65 23.61 13.07
CA VAL A 461 -8.85 23.28 13.85
C VAL A 461 -10.15 23.56 13.09
N LYS A 462 -10.29 24.72 12.43
CA LYS A 462 -11.50 25.05 11.66
C LYS A 462 -11.73 24.12 10.47
N GLN A 463 -10.66 23.67 9.81
CA GLN A 463 -10.77 22.70 8.70
C GLN A 463 -11.16 21.32 9.21
N LEU A 464 -10.56 20.88 10.31
CA LEU A 464 -10.89 19.63 10.99
C LEU A 464 -12.36 19.63 11.43
N GLU A 465 -12.85 20.69 12.05
CA GLU A 465 -14.26 20.85 12.44
C GLU A 465 -15.22 20.73 11.23
N LYS A 466 -14.84 21.29 10.08
CA LYS A 466 -15.63 21.18 8.85
C LYS A 466 -15.66 19.74 8.33
N THR A 467 -14.55 19.03 8.38
CA THR A 467 -14.50 17.63 7.92
C THR A 467 -15.24 16.71 8.88
N LYS A 468 -15.04 16.88 10.20
CA LYS A 468 -15.84 16.23 11.24
C LYS A 468 -17.33 16.38 10.98
N LYS A 469 -17.82 17.61 10.77
CA LYS A 469 -19.24 17.85 10.48
C LYS A 469 -19.75 17.12 9.24
N LYS A 470 -18.92 16.98 8.20
CA LYS A 470 -19.29 16.20 7.01
C LYS A 470 -19.39 14.70 7.29
N LEU A 471 -18.46 14.16 8.08
CA LEU A 471 -18.49 12.75 8.50
C LEU A 471 -19.68 12.49 9.43
N GLU A 472 -19.93 13.37 10.40
CA GLU A 472 -21.12 13.32 11.27
C GLU A 472 -22.41 13.33 10.44
N THR A 473 -22.53 14.21 9.43
CA THR A 473 -23.69 14.21 8.52
C THR A 473 -23.80 12.91 7.73
N LYS A 474 -22.68 12.28 7.36
CA LYS A 474 -22.68 10.98 6.66
C LYS A 474 -23.11 9.85 7.60
N LEU A 475 -22.64 9.86 8.84
CA LEU A 475 -23.02 8.93 9.90
C LEU A 475 -24.50 9.07 10.26
N GLU A 476 -25.00 10.29 10.43
CA GLU A 476 -26.44 10.56 10.66
C GLU A 476 -27.31 10.01 9.54
N LYS A 477 -26.90 10.16 8.28
CA LYS A 477 -27.60 9.57 7.13
C LYS A 477 -27.60 8.05 7.15
N LEU A 478 -26.44 7.44 7.46
CA LEU A 478 -26.31 6.00 7.60
C LEU A 478 -27.25 5.45 8.68
N ASN A 479 -27.32 6.14 9.82
CA ASN A 479 -28.20 5.80 10.94
C ASN A 479 -29.68 6.03 10.62
N ALA A 480 -30.01 7.06 9.82
CA ALA A 480 -31.38 7.31 9.37
C ALA A 480 -31.89 6.26 8.38
N ASP A 481 -30.99 5.67 7.59
CA ASP A 481 -31.27 4.55 6.68
C ASP A 481 -31.38 3.19 7.40
N TYR A 482 -31.57 3.16 8.73
CA TYR A 482 -31.79 1.96 9.55
C TYR A 482 -33.14 1.29 9.27
N LYS A 483 -33.32 0.80 8.05
CA LYS A 483 -34.20 -0.35 7.79
C LYS A 483 -33.41 -1.60 8.19
N LYS A 484 -34.01 -2.44 9.03
CA LYS A 484 -33.57 -3.83 9.23
C LYS A 484 -33.82 -4.59 7.94
N ASP A 485 -32.90 -4.47 6.99
CA ASP A 485 -32.86 -5.38 5.87
C ASP A 485 -32.23 -6.67 6.38
N ASP A 486 -32.98 -7.77 6.27
CA ASP A 486 -32.62 -9.12 6.69
C ASP A 486 -31.67 -9.76 5.65
N VAL A 487 -30.65 -8.99 5.27
CA VAL A 487 -29.68 -9.31 4.21
C VAL A 487 -28.39 -9.77 4.87
N VAL A 488 -27.94 -10.97 4.49
CA VAL A 488 -26.64 -11.51 4.93
C VAL A 488 -25.52 -10.57 4.45
N THR A 489 -24.70 -10.14 5.38
CA THR A 489 -23.57 -9.23 5.20
C THR A 489 -22.31 -9.98 4.79
N PHE A 490 -21.30 -9.26 4.28
CA PHE A 490 -20.04 -9.86 3.83
C PHE A 490 -19.32 -10.60 4.97
N GLU A 491 -19.33 -10.03 6.16
CA GLU A 491 -18.71 -10.59 7.36
C GLU A 491 -19.34 -11.94 7.75
N GLU A 492 -20.66 -12.06 7.64
CA GLU A 492 -21.41 -13.29 7.97
C GLU A 492 -21.14 -14.44 6.99
N LEU A 493 -20.54 -14.17 5.83
CA LEU A 493 -20.17 -15.22 4.88
C LEU A 493 -19.01 -16.09 5.40
N GLY A 494 -18.21 -15.57 6.33
CA GLY A 494 -17.03 -16.23 6.87
C GLY A 494 -15.95 -16.46 5.81
N VAL A 495 -15.78 -15.50 4.89
CA VAL A 495 -14.69 -15.49 3.89
C VAL A 495 -13.43 -14.94 4.55
N ASP A 496 -12.33 -15.67 4.44
CA ASP A 496 -11.02 -15.28 4.97
C ASP A 496 -9.91 -15.25 3.90
N LYS A 497 -10.23 -15.55 2.64
CA LYS A 497 -9.37 -15.26 1.48
C LYS A 497 -10.21 -14.74 0.30
N LEU A 498 -9.89 -13.55 -0.19
CA LEU A 498 -10.61 -12.88 -1.29
C LEU A 498 -9.70 -12.72 -2.51
N PHE A 499 -10.13 -13.31 -3.61
CA PHE A 499 -9.51 -13.21 -4.92
C PHE A 499 -10.33 -12.26 -5.80
N VAL A 500 -9.69 -11.29 -6.43
CA VAL A 500 -10.36 -10.35 -7.34
C VAL A 500 -9.67 -10.37 -8.70
N ASP A 501 -10.32 -10.99 -9.67
CA ASP A 501 -9.87 -10.99 -11.05
C ASP A 501 -10.35 -9.74 -11.79
N GLU A 502 -9.56 -9.29 -12.76
CA GLU A 502 -9.70 -8.00 -13.43
C GLU A 502 -9.90 -6.85 -12.44
N ALA A 503 -9.03 -6.79 -11.43
CA ALA A 503 -9.08 -5.80 -10.34
C ALA A 503 -9.06 -4.34 -10.83
N HIS A 504 -8.60 -4.09 -12.06
CA HIS A 504 -8.70 -2.79 -12.72
C HIS A 504 -10.15 -2.28 -12.82
N ALA A 505 -11.17 -3.15 -12.69
CA ALA A 505 -12.57 -2.74 -12.60
C ALA A 505 -12.86 -1.82 -11.40
N TYR A 506 -12.08 -1.90 -10.32
CA TYR A 506 -12.24 -1.13 -9.07
C TYR A 506 -11.29 0.07 -8.96
N LYS A 507 -10.65 0.48 -10.06
CA LYS A 507 -9.64 1.56 -10.06
C LYS A 507 -10.16 2.97 -9.78
N ASN A 508 -11.47 3.19 -9.88
CA ASN A 508 -12.10 4.52 -9.72
C ASN A 508 -12.49 4.76 -8.26
N LEU A 509 -11.55 4.63 -7.33
CA LEU A 509 -11.80 4.95 -5.92
C LEU A 509 -11.82 6.46 -5.73
N TYR A 510 -12.70 6.97 -4.87
CA TYR A 510 -12.69 8.39 -4.53
C TYR A 510 -11.35 8.78 -3.90
N LEU A 511 -10.71 9.79 -4.47
CA LEU A 511 -9.50 10.39 -3.92
C LEU A 511 -9.80 11.85 -3.60
N PHE A 512 -9.69 12.18 -2.31
CA PHE A 512 -9.62 13.58 -1.93
C PHE A 512 -8.28 14.14 -2.41
N SER A 513 -8.35 15.20 -3.22
CA SER A 513 -7.17 15.92 -3.71
C SER A 513 -7.44 17.42 -3.70
N LYS A 514 -6.41 18.17 -3.31
CA LYS A 514 -6.35 19.63 -3.37
C LYS A 514 -6.12 20.13 -4.78
N MET A 515 -5.57 19.28 -5.64
CA MET A 515 -5.26 19.59 -7.01
C MET A 515 -6.57 19.73 -7.79
N ARG A 516 -6.71 20.82 -8.54
CA ARG A 516 -7.97 21.13 -9.25
C ARG A 516 -7.82 20.86 -10.73
N ASN A 517 -8.73 20.05 -11.30
CA ASN A 517 -8.80 19.74 -12.74
C ASN A 517 -7.54 19.04 -13.29
N VAL A 518 -6.88 18.22 -12.48
CA VAL A 518 -5.80 17.34 -12.96
C VAL A 518 -6.42 16.08 -13.53
N ALA A 519 -6.14 15.81 -14.80
CA ALA A 519 -6.65 14.61 -15.47
C ALA A 519 -6.01 13.36 -14.86
N GLY A 520 -6.82 12.33 -14.68
CA GLY A 520 -6.40 11.07 -14.07
C GLY A 520 -6.63 10.99 -12.55
N ILE A 521 -7.05 12.07 -11.88
CA ILE A 521 -7.53 11.99 -10.50
C ILE A 521 -9.04 11.76 -10.52
N THR A 522 -9.48 10.66 -9.90
CA THR A 522 -10.91 10.34 -9.76
C THR A 522 -11.55 11.19 -8.66
N SER A 523 -12.30 12.21 -9.07
CA SER A 523 -13.01 13.10 -8.14
C SER A 523 -14.45 12.66 -7.81
N THR A 524 -14.97 11.67 -8.52
CA THR A 524 -16.32 11.14 -8.33
C THR A 524 -16.26 9.83 -7.57
N ASP A 525 -17.04 9.73 -6.50
CA ASP A 525 -17.11 8.52 -5.69
C ASP A 525 -17.79 7.39 -6.46
N SER A 526 -17.06 6.28 -6.65
CA SER A 526 -17.61 5.06 -7.21
C SER A 526 -18.02 4.15 -6.07
N GLN A 527 -19.32 3.98 -5.88
CA GLN A 527 -19.87 3.15 -4.80
C GLN A 527 -19.25 1.76 -4.76
N LYS A 528 -19.01 1.12 -5.92
CA LYS A 528 -18.36 -0.19 -6.02
C LYS A 528 -16.90 -0.19 -5.53
N SER A 529 -16.13 0.87 -5.82
CA SER A 529 -14.72 0.96 -5.43
C SER A 529 -14.60 1.24 -3.93
N SER A 530 -15.53 2.05 -3.40
CA SER A 530 -15.65 2.34 -1.97
C SER A 530 -16.12 1.11 -1.17
N ASP A 531 -17.07 0.33 -1.70
CA ASP A 531 -17.45 -0.97 -1.14
C ASP A 531 -16.28 -1.95 -1.12
N MET A 532 -15.55 -2.07 -2.24
CA MET A 532 -14.33 -2.88 -2.31
C MET A 532 -13.30 -2.46 -1.26
N LEU A 533 -13.09 -1.16 -1.05
CA LEU A 533 -12.14 -0.67 -0.04
C LEU A 533 -12.54 -1.13 1.37
N MET A 534 -13.81 -0.97 1.74
CA MET A 534 -14.30 -1.37 3.06
C MET A 534 -14.11 -2.88 3.29
N LYS A 535 -14.38 -3.69 2.27
CA LYS A 535 -14.15 -5.13 2.34
C LYS A 535 -12.66 -5.48 2.43
N CYS A 536 -11.79 -4.79 1.68
CA CYS A 536 -10.34 -4.95 1.81
C CYS A 536 -9.87 -4.65 3.24
N ARG A 537 -10.32 -3.54 3.84
CA ARG A 537 -9.98 -3.18 5.22
C ARG A 537 -10.44 -4.21 6.23
N TYR A 538 -11.65 -4.74 6.08
CA TYR A 538 -12.13 -5.84 6.92
C TYR A 538 -11.26 -7.09 6.77
N MET A 539 -10.91 -7.47 5.54
CA MET A 539 -10.03 -8.61 5.27
C MET A 539 -8.64 -8.40 5.90
N ASP A 540 -8.05 -7.21 5.77
CA ASP A 540 -6.75 -6.88 6.36
C ASP A 540 -6.74 -7.12 7.87
N GLU A 541 -7.81 -6.74 8.56
CA GLU A 541 -7.92 -6.90 10.02
C GLU A 541 -8.08 -8.34 10.46
N ILE A 542 -8.93 -9.13 9.79
CA ILE A 542 -9.17 -10.52 10.20
C ILE A 542 -8.04 -11.47 9.76
N THR A 543 -7.22 -11.06 8.79
CA THR A 543 -6.15 -11.90 8.22
C THR A 543 -4.74 -11.37 8.48
N ASN A 544 -4.61 -10.22 9.13
CA ASN A 544 -3.34 -9.50 9.29
C ASN A 544 -2.65 -9.22 7.95
N ASN A 545 -3.36 -8.58 7.01
CA ASN A 545 -2.90 -8.22 5.66
C ASN A 545 -2.45 -9.43 4.80
N LYS A 546 -3.10 -10.60 4.93
CA LYS A 546 -2.78 -11.81 4.15
C LYS A 546 -3.99 -12.38 3.37
N GLY A 547 -5.12 -11.69 3.44
CA GLY A 547 -6.41 -12.16 2.93
C GLY A 547 -6.68 -11.84 1.47
N LEU A 548 -5.92 -10.93 0.84
CA LEU A 548 -6.27 -10.38 -0.48
C LEU A 548 -5.31 -10.84 -1.58
N VAL A 549 -5.88 -11.29 -2.71
CA VAL A 549 -5.13 -11.56 -3.95
C VAL A 549 -5.87 -10.92 -5.11
N PHE A 550 -5.30 -9.88 -5.68
CA PHE A 550 -5.82 -9.23 -6.88
C PHE A 550 -5.08 -9.75 -8.11
N ALA A 551 -5.75 -9.77 -9.26
CA ALA A 551 -5.17 -10.13 -10.54
C ALA A 551 -5.61 -9.14 -11.62
N THR A 552 -4.67 -8.69 -12.45
CA THR A 552 -4.97 -7.91 -13.67
C THR A 552 -3.77 -7.89 -14.61
N GLY A 553 -4.03 -7.99 -15.92
CA GLY A 553 -2.99 -7.79 -16.94
C GLY A 553 -2.58 -6.33 -17.14
N THR A 554 -3.36 -5.39 -16.61
CA THR A 554 -3.14 -3.95 -16.72
C THR A 554 -3.19 -3.32 -15.33
N PRO A 555 -2.12 -3.47 -14.51
CA PRO A 555 -2.09 -2.94 -13.13
C PRO A 555 -2.18 -1.41 -13.10
N VAL A 556 -1.64 -0.75 -14.13
CA VAL A 556 -1.74 0.69 -14.37
C VAL A 556 -2.10 0.88 -15.84
N SER A 557 -3.29 1.40 -16.10
CA SER A 557 -3.80 1.59 -17.46
C SER A 557 -3.60 3.01 -17.96
N ASN A 558 -3.96 4.04 -17.18
CA ASN A 558 -3.99 5.42 -17.69
C ASN A 558 -3.60 6.53 -16.71
N SER A 559 -3.43 6.25 -15.41
CA SER A 559 -3.09 7.30 -14.47
C SER A 559 -2.32 6.83 -13.24
N MET A 560 -1.48 7.72 -12.74
CA MET A 560 -0.75 7.58 -11.48
C MET A 560 -1.67 7.24 -10.29
N ALA A 561 -2.90 7.75 -10.32
CA ALA A 561 -3.90 7.51 -9.28
C ALA A 561 -4.35 6.04 -9.21
N GLU A 562 -4.32 5.30 -10.33
CA GLU A 562 -4.71 3.87 -10.33
C GLU A 562 -3.72 3.04 -9.49
N LEU A 563 -2.41 3.34 -9.59
CA LEU A 563 -1.38 2.70 -8.78
C LEU A 563 -1.56 3.01 -7.29
N TYR A 564 -1.90 4.26 -6.95
CA TYR A 564 -2.19 4.66 -5.58
C TYR A 564 -3.44 3.96 -5.04
N THR A 565 -4.49 3.82 -5.86
CA THR A 565 -5.69 3.06 -5.51
C THR A 565 -5.36 1.60 -5.19
N MET A 566 -4.50 0.96 -5.97
CA MET A 566 -4.07 -0.43 -5.68
C MET A 566 -3.26 -0.53 -4.37
N GLN A 567 -2.36 0.43 -4.09
CA GLN A 567 -1.69 0.50 -2.79
C GLN A 567 -2.68 0.70 -1.65
N ARG A 568 -3.74 1.50 -1.82
CA ARG A 568 -4.79 1.65 -0.80
C ARG A 568 -5.59 0.38 -0.55
N TYR A 569 -5.71 -0.51 -1.54
CA TYR A 569 -6.38 -1.79 -1.35
C TYR A 569 -5.48 -2.84 -0.68
N LEU A 570 -4.19 -2.86 -0.99
CA LEU A 570 -3.31 -3.98 -0.64
C LEU A 570 -2.19 -3.62 0.34
N GLN A 571 -1.96 -2.34 0.60
CA GLN A 571 -0.78 -1.83 1.32
C GLN A 571 -1.11 -0.60 2.19
N TYR A 572 -2.34 -0.47 2.68
CA TYR A 572 -2.83 0.74 3.34
C TYR A 572 -2.10 1.08 4.64
N ASP A 573 -1.79 0.08 5.47
CA ASP A 573 -1.09 0.31 6.74
C ASP A 573 0.35 0.80 6.50
N GLU A 574 0.99 0.35 5.43
CA GLU A 574 2.32 0.85 5.04
C GLU A 574 2.25 2.30 4.53
N LEU A 575 1.22 2.64 3.74
CA LEU A 575 0.97 4.04 3.35
C LEU A 575 0.81 4.93 4.57
N LYS A 576 0.14 4.46 5.63
CA LYS A 576 0.02 5.20 6.90
C LYS A 576 1.36 5.39 7.59
N LYS A 577 2.16 4.33 7.73
CA LYS A 577 3.51 4.39 8.34
C LYS A 577 4.40 5.39 7.62
N MET A 578 4.37 5.40 6.28
CA MET A 578 5.13 6.32 5.44
C MET A 578 4.57 7.76 5.40
N LYS A 579 3.42 8.03 6.05
CA LYS A 579 2.65 9.29 5.97
C LYS A 579 2.20 9.66 4.54
N LEU A 580 1.89 8.65 3.73
CA LEU A 580 1.44 8.74 2.35
C LEU A 580 -0.01 8.29 2.14
N GLN A 581 -0.82 8.25 3.20
CA GLN A 581 -2.25 7.88 3.17
C GLN A 581 -3.14 8.90 2.42
N HIS A 582 -2.61 10.09 2.11
CA HIS A 582 -3.26 11.08 1.27
C HIS A 582 -2.66 11.06 -0.14
N PHE A 583 -3.53 11.11 -1.15
CA PHE A 583 -3.09 11.07 -2.55
C PHE A 583 -2.12 12.21 -2.88
N ASP A 584 -2.36 13.43 -2.37
CA ASP A 584 -1.49 14.58 -2.65
C ASP A 584 -0.09 14.42 -2.05
N SER A 585 0.01 13.81 -0.85
CA SER A 585 1.30 13.54 -0.19
C SER A 585 2.09 12.47 -0.95
N TRP A 586 1.40 11.43 -1.41
CA TRP A 586 1.98 10.42 -2.28
C TRP A 586 2.42 11.01 -3.63
N ALA A 587 1.57 11.84 -4.24
CA ALA A 587 1.84 12.47 -5.52
C ALA A 587 2.94 13.53 -5.46
N SER A 588 3.10 14.27 -4.35
CA SER A 588 4.19 15.23 -4.18
C SER A 588 5.56 14.55 -4.01
N THR A 589 5.55 13.31 -3.51
CA THR A 589 6.76 12.51 -3.30
C THR A 589 7.21 11.80 -4.58
N PHE A 590 6.27 11.27 -5.37
CA PHE A 590 6.59 10.41 -6.50
C PHE A 590 6.17 10.92 -7.89
N GLY A 591 5.38 12.00 -7.98
CA GLY A 591 4.72 12.41 -9.22
C GLY A 591 5.08 13.80 -9.76
N GLU A 592 5.02 13.94 -11.08
CA GLU A 592 5.00 15.23 -11.79
C GLU A 592 3.66 15.48 -12.48
N THR A 593 3.08 16.65 -12.23
CA THR A 593 2.05 17.20 -13.11
C THR A 593 2.68 18.09 -14.19
N ILE A 594 2.26 17.90 -15.44
CA ILE A 594 2.58 18.77 -16.56
C ILE A 594 1.28 19.38 -17.08
N THR A 595 1.31 20.68 -17.33
CA THR A 595 0.20 21.41 -17.96
C THR A 595 0.54 21.63 -19.44
N ALA A 596 -0.22 20.99 -20.32
CA ALA A 596 -0.08 21.15 -21.77
C ALA A 596 -1.30 21.86 -22.36
N ILE A 597 -1.11 22.60 -23.46
CA ILE A 597 -2.20 23.16 -24.24
C ILE A 597 -2.67 22.09 -25.24
N GLU A 598 -3.94 21.74 -25.20
CA GLU A 598 -4.57 20.74 -26.07
C GLU A 598 -5.75 21.35 -26.83
N LEU A 599 -6.09 20.80 -27.98
CA LEU A 599 -7.30 21.18 -28.70
C LEU A 599 -8.54 20.81 -27.88
N ASN A 600 -9.56 21.67 -27.89
CA ASN A 600 -10.85 21.35 -27.29
C ASN A 600 -11.46 20.12 -27.98
N PRO A 601 -12.21 19.27 -27.26
CA PRO A 601 -12.90 18.12 -27.85
C PRO A 601 -13.84 18.51 -29.00
N GLU A 602 -14.37 19.73 -28.96
CA GLU A 602 -15.29 20.31 -29.93
C GLU A 602 -14.56 20.93 -31.16
N GLY A 603 -13.22 20.91 -31.21
CA GLY A 603 -12.45 21.42 -32.35
C GLY A 603 -12.35 22.95 -32.46
N ASN A 604 -13.05 23.70 -31.62
CA ASN A 604 -13.29 25.14 -31.73
C ASN A 604 -12.30 26.03 -30.93
N GLY A 605 -11.23 25.48 -30.38
CA GLY A 605 -10.24 26.25 -29.61
C GLY A 605 -9.23 25.40 -28.87
N TYR A 606 -8.43 26.03 -28.01
CA TYR A 606 -7.41 25.39 -27.17
C TYR A 606 -7.78 25.49 -25.69
N ARG A 607 -7.46 24.45 -24.92
CA ARG A 607 -7.55 24.43 -23.45
C ARG A 607 -6.24 23.95 -22.84
N SER A 608 -5.81 24.57 -21.75
CA SER A 608 -4.76 23.99 -20.92
C SER A 608 -5.32 22.82 -20.12
N LYS A 609 -4.66 21.67 -20.18
CA LYS A 609 -4.99 20.48 -19.40
C LYS A 609 -3.77 20.02 -18.62
N THR A 610 -3.93 19.88 -17.32
CA THR A 610 -2.91 19.37 -16.40
C THR A 610 -3.07 17.87 -16.26
N ARG A 611 -1.99 17.10 -16.37
CA ARG A 611 -1.99 15.64 -16.23
C ARG A 611 -0.74 15.20 -15.47
N PHE A 612 -0.81 14.07 -14.77
CA PHE A 612 0.42 13.42 -14.32
C PHE A 612 1.18 12.86 -15.53
N ALA A 613 2.47 13.18 -15.63
CA ALA A 613 3.25 12.88 -16.82
C ALA A 613 4.56 12.11 -16.55
N LYS A 614 5.13 12.22 -15.34
CA LYS A 614 6.39 11.56 -14.97
C LYS A 614 6.36 11.10 -13.51
N PHE A 615 7.17 10.10 -13.22
CA PHE A 615 7.52 9.69 -11.86
C PHE A 615 8.91 10.22 -11.49
N TYR A 616 9.11 10.52 -10.20
CA TYR A 616 10.42 10.71 -9.58
C TYR A 616 10.63 9.69 -8.48
N ASN A 617 11.89 9.50 -8.11
CA ASN A 617 12.25 8.53 -7.07
C ASN A 617 11.59 7.17 -7.38
N LEU A 618 11.64 6.81 -8.67
CA LEU A 618 10.99 5.62 -9.21
C LEU A 618 11.57 4.34 -8.61
N PRO A 619 12.90 4.21 -8.36
CA PRO A 619 13.42 3.05 -7.66
C PRO A 619 12.74 2.81 -6.32
N GLU A 620 12.54 3.87 -5.52
CA GLU A 620 11.93 3.80 -4.19
C GLU A 620 10.44 3.45 -4.29
N LEU A 621 9.70 4.14 -5.16
CA LEU A 621 8.29 3.81 -5.42
C LEU A 621 8.14 2.36 -5.88
N MET A 622 8.96 1.92 -6.83
CA MET A 622 8.90 0.55 -7.35
C MET A 622 9.30 -0.48 -6.30
N ASN A 623 10.20 -0.14 -5.38
CA ASN A 623 10.53 -1.00 -4.26
C ASN A 623 9.32 -1.18 -3.33
N THR A 624 8.64 -0.09 -2.96
CA THR A 624 7.40 -0.16 -2.17
C THR A 624 6.32 -0.96 -2.92
N VAL A 625 6.10 -0.69 -4.21
CA VAL A 625 5.09 -1.34 -5.02
C VAL A 625 5.37 -2.83 -5.21
N LYS A 626 6.63 -3.23 -5.44
CA LYS A 626 7.02 -4.63 -5.55
C LYS A 626 6.81 -5.43 -4.26
N GLY A 627 6.60 -4.77 -3.12
CA GLY A 627 6.24 -5.41 -1.85
C GLY A 627 4.90 -6.15 -1.93
N PHE A 628 3.91 -5.60 -2.64
CA PHE A 628 2.61 -6.24 -2.84
C PHE A 628 2.37 -6.69 -4.30
N MET A 629 3.02 -6.07 -5.28
CA MET A 629 2.80 -6.33 -6.70
C MET A 629 3.86 -7.26 -7.29
N ASP A 630 3.43 -8.40 -7.83
CA ASP A 630 4.28 -9.25 -8.67
C ASP A 630 4.06 -8.92 -10.14
N ILE A 631 5.10 -8.43 -10.80
CA ILE A 631 5.04 -7.90 -12.17
C ILE A 631 5.73 -8.89 -13.11
N LYS A 632 4.97 -9.46 -14.04
CA LYS A 632 5.48 -10.37 -15.07
C LYS A 632 4.99 -9.92 -16.44
N THR A 633 5.90 -9.31 -17.22
CA THR A 633 5.63 -8.89 -18.59
C THR A 633 5.95 -10.00 -19.60
N ALA A 634 5.48 -9.87 -20.84
CA ALA A 634 5.79 -10.76 -21.96
C ALA A 634 7.29 -11.06 -22.06
N ASP A 635 8.10 -10.00 -22.01
CA ASP A 635 9.54 -10.04 -22.17
C ASP A 635 10.23 -10.79 -21.02
N VAL A 636 9.68 -10.67 -19.79
CA VAL A 636 10.20 -11.35 -18.60
C VAL A 636 9.86 -12.84 -18.62
N LEU A 637 8.64 -13.18 -19.05
CA LEU A 637 8.18 -14.57 -19.07
C LEU A 637 8.71 -15.34 -20.28
N ASN A 638 8.99 -14.65 -21.39
CA ASN A 638 9.44 -15.23 -22.67
C ASN A 638 8.63 -16.48 -23.06
N LEU A 639 7.29 -16.38 -22.95
CA LEU A 639 6.39 -17.48 -23.25
C LEU A 639 6.43 -17.81 -24.75
N PRO A 640 6.22 -19.09 -25.14
CA PRO A 640 6.19 -19.48 -26.54
C PRO A 640 4.89 -18.99 -27.21
N THR A 641 4.86 -17.72 -27.58
CA THR A 641 3.73 -17.05 -28.26
C THR A 641 4.05 -16.81 -29.74
N PRO A 642 3.03 -16.76 -30.62
CA PRO A 642 3.22 -16.42 -32.02
C PRO A 642 3.61 -14.93 -32.19
N ILE A 643 4.39 -14.63 -33.23
CA ILE A 643 4.79 -13.25 -33.56
C ILE A 643 3.58 -12.46 -34.06
N ALA A 644 3.26 -11.35 -33.39
CA ALA A 644 2.19 -10.45 -33.79
C ALA A 644 2.63 -9.47 -34.89
N HIS A 645 1.84 -9.33 -35.95
CA HIS A 645 2.04 -8.34 -37.02
C HIS A 645 0.96 -7.25 -36.93
N TYR A 646 1.38 -5.99 -36.75
CA TYR A 646 0.49 -4.84 -36.66
C TYR A 646 0.59 -3.98 -37.91
N GLU A 647 -0.54 -3.71 -38.57
CA GLU A 647 -0.63 -2.82 -39.73
C GLU A 647 -1.50 -1.60 -39.41
N THR A 648 -0.97 -0.39 -39.61
CA THR A 648 -1.74 0.86 -39.41
C THR A 648 -2.33 1.31 -40.74
N ILE A 649 -3.65 1.17 -40.90
CA ILE A 649 -4.37 1.63 -42.09
C ILE A 649 -4.84 3.08 -41.87
N LYS A 650 -4.24 4.03 -42.60
CA LYS A 650 -4.65 5.44 -42.57
C LYS A 650 -5.85 5.65 -43.48
N THR A 651 -7.01 6.01 -42.92
CA THR A 651 -8.19 6.41 -43.68
C THR A 651 -8.18 7.92 -43.95
N LYS A 652 -8.73 8.35 -45.09
CA LYS A 652 -8.95 9.77 -45.36
C LYS A 652 -10.07 10.29 -44.44
N PRO A 653 -9.95 11.52 -43.88
CA PRO A 653 -11.06 12.14 -43.17
C PRO A 653 -12.29 12.23 -44.07
N THR A 654 -13.45 11.83 -43.57
CA THR A 654 -14.75 12.05 -44.21
C THR A 654 -15.23 13.47 -44.05
#